data_AF-A0A7W9GGM8-F1
#
_entry.id   AF-A0A7W9GGM8-F1
#
_cell.length_a   1.000
_cell.length_b   1.000
_cell.length_c   1.000
_cell.angle_alpha   90.00
_cell.angle_beta   90.00
_cell.angle_gamma   90.00
#
_symmetry.space_group_name_H-M   'P 1'
#
loop_
_entity.id
_entity.type
_entity.pdbx_description
1 polymer ?
#
loop_
_entity_poly.entity_id
_entity_poly.type
_entity_poly.pdbx_seq_one_letter_code
_entity_poly.pdbx_strand_id
1 'polypeptide(L)'
;MTCTLRTALKRGWLLVAASVVVSVVPTAHLAAAESSSGAADPLAGLYDQVSRYSAADYTADSWASFSSTRNAAATAIQRGDTERAAAQAELQGAADGLVMVRGLKRLVADYRTRVPAAYTADSWAPFAKALTTAAVVAADASATKPEVAAAKTELTSAAAKLVAADEGTFQTITNNTFWNDTNGNPIYSQGGGVFKFGDTYYWYGVHYAGAELYRANPTRKYDSDVTFVSIPVYSSKDLVNWKFENNVATSSTAPFANGGWVGRLGVSYNENTGKYVLVVQGPGGVVFLRGDSPTDTFDHAYTQAQIVNSPTPGTGDQTVFTDDDGKDYLIFSNASGRANAFVAKLSESDSLRVEPAVRIGYNSAGREGNAMFKLDGKYYHASSDLHGWNSSVTHVIESTTSNIQGAYTGEYTLPGTEMDYSHVTQTGFFVTVKGTKQTTVIFAGDRWADFAWNGIGYNQWMPVTKTGARPQFHSVSQWQFNATTGEWRVGPANNYVLNPNFQADRVIVPQVQGWTNFRESGPSSMVTNVNGGANGSRFALQIGAAEAYAGGVRQQITVPAGTYGLSLFAKTAGSLSAAQVTVTDPGGTSRTLNVPASSGWTRRELAGIPLSAGTATVTIRAASGNGHLLVDDLALVRTSGDTPPTGQRYEAETTPAVCQGTIDSDRAGFSGSGFCNGTAAVGAYAQFTVNASAAGTATVGIRFANGASSGAARPASLVVNGSTVGTVPFESTGAWTTWVTKTVTVPLNAGGNTIRLEPTTAAGLPNVDYLDVGATAA
;
A
#
# COMPACT_ATOMS: atom_id res chain seq x y z
N MET A 1 -66.22 -31.51 18.44
CA MET A 1 -66.64 -30.21 17.85
C MET A 1 -65.39 -29.38 17.67
N THR A 2 -64.77 -29.47 16.47
CA THR A 2 -64.67 -28.44 15.40
C THR A 2 -63.45 -27.51 15.58
N CYS A 3 -62.34 -27.80 14.88
CA CYS A 3 -61.88 -27.21 13.60
C CYS A 3 -61.15 -25.86 13.84
N THR A 4 -59.93 -25.58 13.36
CA THR A 4 -59.44 -25.74 11.97
C THR A 4 -57.90 -25.62 11.93
N LEU A 5 -57.21 -26.54 11.25
CA LEU A 5 -55.79 -26.41 10.87
C LEU A 5 -55.68 -25.56 9.59
N ARG A 6 -54.71 -24.65 9.53
CA ARG A 6 -54.27 -23.99 8.28
C ARG A 6 -52.98 -24.63 7.75
N THR A 7 -53.01 -24.80 6.44
CA THR A 7 -52.08 -25.44 5.50
C THR A 7 -50.81 -24.63 5.26
N ALA A 8 -49.67 -25.33 5.14
CA ALA A 8 -48.46 -24.87 4.47
C ALA A 8 -48.24 -25.74 3.22
N LEU A 9 -48.35 -25.14 2.03
CA LEU A 9 -48.09 -25.80 0.74
C LEU A 9 -46.67 -25.45 0.27
N LYS A 10 -45.86 -26.50 0.09
CA LYS A 10 -44.64 -26.52 -0.73
C LYS A 10 -45.01 -26.63 -2.21
N ARG A 11 -44.29 -25.93 -3.09
CA ARG A 11 -44.17 -26.17 -4.55
C ARG A 11 -42.68 -26.04 -4.88
N GLY A 12 -42.03 -26.82 -5.73
CA GLY A 12 -42.43 -27.93 -6.59
C GLY A 12 -41.28 -28.15 -7.59
N TRP A 13 -40.76 -29.37 -7.69
CA TRP A 13 -39.86 -29.81 -8.76
C TRP A 13 -40.71 -30.41 -9.88
N LEU A 14 -40.37 -30.13 -11.15
CA LEU A 14 -40.95 -30.81 -12.31
C LEU A 14 -39.88 -31.70 -12.97
N LEU A 15 -40.11 -33.01 -12.93
CA LEU A 15 -39.60 -33.97 -13.92
C LEU A 15 -40.72 -34.20 -14.94
N VAL A 16 -40.37 -34.26 -16.23
CA VAL A 16 -41.23 -34.84 -17.26
C VAL A 16 -40.42 -35.91 -17.99
N ALA A 17 -40.95 -37.13 -17.96
CA ALA A 17 -40.54 -38.26 -18.79
C ALA A 17 -41.66 -38.54 -19.80
N ALA A 18 -41.29 -38.88 -21.04
CA ALA A 18 -42.19 -39.49 -22.01
C ALA A 18 -41.40 -40.48 -22.89
N SER A 19 -41.87 -41.73 -22.88
CA SER A 19 -41.39 -42.86 -23.69
C SER A 19 -42.00 -42.84 -25.10
N VAL A 20 -41.26 -43.30 -26.12
CA VAL A 20 -41.82 -43.80 -27.38
C VAL A 20 -41.05 -45.03 -27.87
N VAL A 21 -41.82 -45.92 -28.48
CA VAL A 21 -41.66 -47.35 -28.80
C VAL A 21 -40.78 -47.63 -30.03
N VAL A 22 -40.18 -48.83 -30.01
CA VAL A 22 -39.33 -49.49 -31.01
C VAL A 22 -40.07 -49.85 -32.31
N SER A 23 -39.37 -49.82 -33.45
CA SER A 23 -39.69 -50.61 -34.64
C SER A 23 -38.40 -51.14 -35.27
N VAL A 24 -38.35 -52.44 -35.54
CA VAL A 24 -37.21 -53.22 -36.06
C VAL A 24 -37.47 -53.58 -37.53
N VAL A 25 -36.48 -53.37 -38.42
CA VAL A 25 -36.30 -54.07 -39.72
C VAL A 25 -34.78 -54.17 -40.00
N PRO A 26 -34.24 -55.26 -40.59
CA PRO A 26 -32.87 -55.72 -40.34
C PRO A 26 -31.80 -55.30 -41.38
N THR A 27 -30.57 -55.47 -40.91
CA THR A 27 -29.22 -55.36 -41.49
C THR A 27 -29.00 -55.62 -43.00
N ALA A 28 -28.17 -54.78 -43.61
CA ALA A 28 -27.22 -55.16 -44.66
C ALA A 28 -25.88 -54.41 -44.47
N HIS A 29 -24.78 -55.14 -44.57
CA HIS A 29 -23.40 -54.74 -44.29
C HIS A 29 -22.91 -53.52 -45.09
N LEU A 30 -22.22 -52.59 -44.40
CA LEU A 30 -21.09 -51.85 -44.95
C LEU A 30 -20.07 -51.56 -43.85
N ALA A 31 -18.81 -51.71 -44.23
CA ALA A 31 -17.63 -51.75 -43.38
C ALA A 31 -17.53 -50.57 -42.41
N ALA A 32 -16.97 -50.87 -41.22
CA ALA A 32 -16.51 -49.86 -40.29
C ALA A 32 -15.45 -48.99 -40.97
N ALA A 33 -15.83 -47.74 -41.28
CA ALA A 33 -14.86 -46.67 -41.37
C ALA A 33 -14.60 -46.22 -39.93
N GLU A 34 -13.46 -46.64 -39.38
CA GLU A 34 -12.91 -46.02 -38.18
C GLU A 34 -12.76 -44.52 -38.44
N SER A 35 -13.59 -43.71 -37.78
CA SER A 35 -13.32 -42.28 -37.67
C SER A 35 -12.12 -42.12 -36.74
N SER A 36 -10.93 -41.99 -37.32
CA SER A 36 -9.74 -41.55 -36.60
C SER A 36 -9.99 -40.12 -36.08
N SER A 37 -10.33 -39.97 -34.81
CA SER A 37 -10.08 -38.72 -34.09
C SER A 37 -8.57 -38.54 -34.06
N GLY A 38 -8.02 -37.74 -34.97
CA GLY A 38 -6.59 -37.54 -35.11
C GLY A 38 -5.97 -37.03 -33.81
N ALA A 39 -5.20 -37.86 -33.14
CA ALA A 39 -4.33 -37.42 -32.06
C ALA A 39 -3.31 -36.44 -32.67
N ALA A 40 -3.18 -35.25 -32.08
CA ALA A 40 -2.14 -34.29 -32.48
C ALA A 40 -0.76 -34.98 -32.42
N ASP A 41 0.04 -34.82 -33.47
CA ASP A 41 1.39 -35.39 -33.53
C ASP A 41 2.25 -34.83 -32.37
N PRO A 42 2.63 -35.65 -31.38
CA PRO A 42 3.34 -35.17 -30.20
C PRO A 42 4.71 -34.55 -30.52
N LEU A 43 5.38 -35.04 -31.58
CA LEU A 43 6.65 -34.48 -32.03
C LEU A 43 6.45 -33.07 -32.62
N ALA A 44 5.43 -32.89 -33.48
CA ALA A 44 5.09 -31.58 -34.02
C ALA A 44 4.70 -30.60 -32.92
N GLY A 45 3.91 -31.05 -31.94
CA GLY A 45 3.54 -30.22 -30.78
C GLY A 45 4.76 -29.75 -29.98
N LEU A 46 5.69 -30.66 -29.66
CA LEU A 46 6.94 -30.31 -28.98
C LEU A 46 7.82 -29.38 -29.84
N TYR A 47 7.93 -29.66 -31.14
CA TYR A 47 8.69 -28.83 -32.07
C TYR A 47 8.15 -27.40 -32.12
N ASP A 48 6.83 -27.23 -32.24
CA ASP A 48 6.18 -25.92 -32.24
C ASP A 48 6.41 -25.16 -30.92
N GLN A 49 6.41 -25.85 -29.78
CA GLN A 49 6.74 -25.27 -28.50
C GLN A 49 8.17 -24.73 -28.46
N VAL A 50 9.16 -25.57 -28.80
CA VAL A 50 10.59 -25.21 -28.70
C VAL A 50 11.09 -24.35 -29.87
N SER A 51 10.29 -24.21 -30.93
CA SER A 51 10.60 -23.32 -32.07
C SER A 51 10.72 -21.85 -31.66
N ARG A 52 10.09 -21.47 -30.55
CA ARG A 52 10.11 -20.12 -29.97
C ARG A 52 11.40 -19.80 -29.21
N TYR A 53 12.24 -20.80 -28.95
CA TYR A 53 13.48 -20.61 -28.22
C TYR A 53 14.50 -19.85 -29.05
N SER A 54 15.30 -19.00 -28.39
CA SER A 54 16.29 -18.14 -29.03
C SER A 54 17.70 -18.47 -28.54
N ALA A 55 18.67 -18.53 -29.46
CA ALA A 55 20.08 -18.79 -29.16
C ALA A 55 20.67 -17.83 -28.12
N ALA A 56 20.21 -16.57 -28.10
CA ALA A 56 20.69 -15.54 -27.18
C ALA A 56 20.43 -15.87 -25.70
N ASP A 57 19.43 -16.72 -25.44
CA ASP A 57 18.92 -17.01 -24.10
C ASP A 57 19.70 -18.12 -23.39
N TYR A 58 20.48 -18.89 -24.14
CA TYR A 58 21.18 -20.08 -23.66
C TYR A 58 22.69 -19.97 -23.83
N THR A 59 23.44 -20.87 -23.18
CA THR A 59 24.88 -21.01 -23.44
C THR A 59 25.12 -21.55 -24.85
N ALA A 60 26.24 -21.19 -25.46
CA ALA A 60 26.50 -21.52 -26.86
C ALA A 60 26.58 -23.05 -27.09
N ASP A 61 27.19 -23.80 -26.17
CA ASP A 61 27.37 -25.25 -26.34
C ASP A 61 26.05 -26.02 -26.16
N SER A 62 25.23 -25.61 -25.19
CA SER A 62 23.92 -26.22 -24.98
C SER A 62 22.96 -25.91 -26.15
N TRP A 63 23.01 -24.68 -26.67
CA TRP A 63 22.26 -24.29 -27.86
C TRP A 63 22.70 -25.05 -29.10
N ALA A 64 24.01 -25.20 -29.33
CA ALA A 64 24.53 -25.94 -30.48
C ALA A 64 24.00 -27.38 -30.49
N SER A 65 24.06 -28.06 -29.33
CA SER A 65 23.51 -29.41 -29.15
C SER A 65 22.01 -29.47 -29.43
N PHE A 66 21.23 -28.58 -28.82
CA PHE A 66 19.77 -28.51 -29.01
C PHE A 66 19.38 -28.21 -30.46
N SER A 67 20.05 -27.24 -31.10
CA SER A 67 19.71 -26.81 -32.47
C SER A 67 19.91 -27.93 -33.49
N SER A 68 20.93 -28.78 -33.29
CA SER A 68 21.16 -29.97 -34.10
C SER A 68 19.98 -30.95 -33.99
N THR A 69 19.59 -31.31 -32.77
CA THR A 69 18.47 -32.23 -32.52
C THR A 69 17.14 -31.66 -33.01
N ARG A 70 16.92 -30.35 -32.84
CA ARG A 70 15.74 -29.66 -33.37
C ARG A 70 15.65 -29.77 -34.90
N ASN A 71 16.76 -29.62 -35.62
CA ASN A 71 16.77 -29.77 -37.08
C ASN A 71 16.52 -31.22 -37.51
N ALA A 72 17.03 -32.20 -36.76
CA ALA A 72 16.72 -33.61 -36.98
C ALA A 72 15.22 -33.90 -36.78
N ALA A 73 14.62 -33.37 -35.72
CA ALA A 73 13.19 -33.46 -35.45
C ALA A 73 12.33 -32.84 -36.57
N ALA A 74 12.70 -31.65 -37.08
CA ALA A 74 12.01 -31.05 -38.22
C ALA A 74 12.00 -31.97 -39.46
N THR A 75 13.13 -32.65 -39.70
CA THR A 75 13.28 -33.59 -40.80
C THR A 75 12.41 -34.84 -40.60
N ALA A 76 12.35 -35.38 -39.36
CA ALA A 76 11.49 -36.51 -39.02
C ALA A 76 9.99 -36.16 -39.17
N ILE A 77 9.60 -34.93 -38.81
CA ILE A 77 8.22 -34.44 -39.00
C ILE A 77 7.83 -34.50 -40.49
N GLN A 78 8.72 -34.03 -41.37
CA GLN A 78 8.48 -34.02 -42.82
C GLN A 78 8.43 -35.43 -43.43
N ARG A 79 9.22 -36.37 -42.92
CA ARG A 79 9.32 -37.73 -43.49
C ARG A 79 8.13 -38.63 -43.21
N GLY A 80 7.35 -38.40 -42.15
CA GLY A 80 6.15 -39.21 -41.88
C GLY A 80 6.43 -40.62 -41.35
N ASP A 81 7.65 -40.92 -40.90
CA ASP A 81 8.12 -42.29 -40.64
C ASP A 81 7.98 -42.75 -39.17
N THR A 82 8.34 -44.01 -38.89
CA THR A 82 8.18 -44.69 -37.60
C THR A 82 9.14 -44.21 -36.50
N GLU A 83 10.07 -43.29 -36.80
CA GLU A 83 11.11 -42.83 -35.86
C GLU A 83 10.69 -41.59 -35.04
N ARG A 84 9.47 -41.07 -35.25
CA ARG A 84 8.97 -39.85 -34.57
C ARG A 84 9.04 -39.91 -33.04
N ALA A 85 8.79 -41.07 -32.43
CA ALA A 85 8.86 -41.22 -30.98
C ALA A 85 10.29 -41.08 -30.43
N ALA A 86 11.28 -41.60 -31.16
CA ALA A 86 12.69 -41.44 -30.80
C ALA A 86 13.13 -39.98 -30.97
N ALA A 87 12.78 -39.36 -32.10
CA ALA A 87 13.05 -37.95 -32.35
C ALA A 87 12.40 -37.03 -31.30
N GLN A 88 11.21 -37.38 -30.82
CA GLN A 88 10.54 -36.65 -29.73
C GLN A 88 11.32 -36.77 -28.42
N ALA A 89 11.72 -37.98 -28.04
CA ALA A 89 12.51 -38.20 -26.82
C ALA A 89 13.86 -37.50 -26.86
N GLU A 90 14.55 -37.53 -28.01
CA GLU A 90 15.81 -36.82 -28.22
C GLU A 90 15.62 -35.29 -28.17
N LEU A 91 14.59 -34.75 -28.84
CA LEU A 91 14.29 -33.32 -28.80
C LEU A 91 13.95 -32.86 -27.38
N GLN A 92 13.17 -33.64 -26.65
CA GLN A 92 12.83 -33.35 -25.26
C GLN A 92 14.10 -33.36 -24.39
N GLY A 93 14.94 -34.40 -24.50
CA GLY A 93 16.19 -34.47 -23.76
C GLY A 93 17.15 -33.33 -24.09
N ALA A 94 17.23 -32.92 -25.35
CA ALA A 94 18.06 -31.78 -25.77
C ALA A 94 17.49 -30.44 -25.26
N ALA A 95 16.16 -30.28 -25.25
CA ALA A 95 15.49 -29.13 -24.66
C ALA A 95 15.70 -29.07 -23.14
N ASP A 96 15.60 -30.22 -22.47
CA ASP A 96 15.90 -30.34 -21.04
C ASP A 96 17.38 -30.10 -20.74
N GLY A 97 18.29 -30.35 -21.70
CA GLY A 97 19.72 -30.07 -21.60
C GLY A 97 20.12 -28.60 -21.77
N LEU A 98 19.22 -27.74 -22.26
CA LEU A 98 19.50 -26.32 -22.47
C LEU A 98 19.88 -25.60 -21.16
N VAL A 99 20.94 -24.78 -21.20
CA VAL A 99 21.40 -23.98 -20.06
C VAL A 99 21.02 -22.53 -20.28
N MET A 100 19.96 -22.07 -19.60
CA MET A 100 19.48 -20.69 -19.72
C MET A 100 20.38 -19.71 -18.99
N VAL A 101 20.86 -18.69 -19.69
CA VAL A 101 21.79 -17.66 -19.18
C VAL A 101 21.24 -16.23 -19.29
N ARG A 102 20.10 -16.03 -19.98
CA ARG A 102 19.46 -14.73 -20.20
C ARG A 102 19.34 -13.87 -18.93
N GLY A 103 18.80 -14.43 -17.86
CA GLY A 103 18.55 -13.73 -16.60
C GLY A 103 19.84 -13.35 -15.88
N LEU A 104 20.89 -14.18 -15.95
CA LEU A 104 22.21 -13.82 -15.42
C LEU A 104 22.80 -12.65 -16.24
N LYS A 105 22.72 -12.69 -17.57
CA LYS A 105 23.14 -11.58 -18.44
C LYS A 105 22.39 -10.29 -18.11
N ARG A 106 21.07 -10.36 -17.89
CA ARG A 106 20.24 -9.20 -17.49
C ARG A 106 20.67 -8.63 -16.15
N LEU A 107 20.90 -9.47 -15.13
CA LEU A 107 21.39 -9.04 -13.83
C LEU A 107 22.76 -8.37 -13.92
N VAL A 108 23.70 -8.96 -14.67
CA VAL A 108 25.02 -8.36 -14.89
C VAL A 108 24.92 -7.00 -15.57
N ALA A 109 24.07 -6.88 -16.60
CA ALA A 109 23.86 -5.62 -17.30
C ALA A 109 23.24 -4.55 -16.38
N ASP A 110 22.22 -4.91 -15.61
CA ASP A 110 21.59 -4.02 -14.63
C ASP A 110 22.60 -3.59 -13.56
N TYR A 111 23.29 -4.52 -12.91
CA TYR A 111 24.20 -4.23 -11.81
C TYR A 111 25.47 -3.47 -12.20
N ARG A 112 25.89 -3.51 -13.47
CA ARG A 112 26.95 -2.62 -14.00
C ARG A 112 26.58 -1.14 -13.98
N THR A 113 25.30 -0.80 -13.83
CA THR A 113 24.84 0.60 -13.72
C THR A 113 25.03 1.20 -12.32
N ARG A 114 25.34 0.37 -11.30
CA ARG A 114 25.55 0.86 -9.93
C ARG A 114 26.85 1.65 -9.84
N VAL A 115 26.82 2.76 -9.11
CA VAL A 115 27.97 3.65 -8.94
C VAL A 115 28.66 3.34 -7.61
N PRO A 116 29.97 2.99 -7.59
CA PRO A 116 30.67 2.62 -6.35
C PRO A 116 30.54 3.63 -5.22
N ALA A 117 30.62 4.94 -5.53
CA ALA A 117 30.55 6.02 -4.55
C ALA A 117 29.18 6.18 -3.88
N ALA A 118 28.13 5.55 -4.42
CA ALA A 118 26.79 5.54 -3.81
C ALA A 118 26.67 4.53 -2.66
N TYR A 119 27.70 3.72 -2.41
CA TYR A 119 27.69 2.65 -1.42
C TYR A 119 28.93 2.70 -0.52
N THR A 120 28.84 2.06 0.65
CA THR A 120 30.02 1.89 1.52
C THR A 120 31.04 0.98 0.88
N ALA A 121 32.34 1.25 1.09
CA ALA A 121 33.42 0.43 0.53
C ALA A 121 33.33 -1.04 0.94
N ASP A 122 32.95 -1.30 2.20
CA ASP A 122 32.84 -2.64 2.77
C ASP A 122 31.72 -3.48 2.11
N SER A 123 30.61 -2.84 1.76
CA SER A 123 29.51 -3.52 1.06
C SER A 123 29.77 -3.63 -0.45
N TRP A 124 30.48 -2.67 -1.04
CA TRP A 124 30.79 -2.65 -2.47
C TRP A 124 31.77 -3.74 -2.89
N ALA A 125 32.83 -3.98 -2.12
CA ALA A 125 33.87 -4.95 -2.47
C ALA A 125 33.36 -6.38 -2.76
N PRO A 126 32.55 -7.02 -1.88
CA PRO A 126 31.99 -8.34 -2.18
C PRO A 126 31.01 -8.33 -3.36
N PHE A 127 30.22 -7.25 -3.53
CA PHE A 127 29.33 -7.09 -4.69
C PHE A 127 30.11 -7.00 -6.01
N ALA A 128 31.16 -6.19 -6.09
CA ALA A 128 31.98 -6.05 -7.29
C ALA A 128 32.67 -7.38 -7.68
N LYS A 129 33.10 -8.16 -6.68
CA LYS A 129 33.63 -9.51 -6.90
C LYS A 129 32.57 -10.43 -7.50
N ALA A 130 31.38 -10.50 -6.88
CA ALA A 130 30.28 -11.34 -7.37
C ALA A 130 29.84 -10.92 -8.78
N LEU A 131 29.79 -9.62 -9.08
CA LEU A 131 29.47 -9.10 -10.41
C LEU A 131 30.49 -9.53 -11.47
N THR A 132 31.78 -9.56 -11.11
CA THR A 132 32.85 -10.03 -11.99
C THR A 132 32.72 -11.53 -12.26
N THR A 133 32.54 -12.35 -11.21
CA THR A 133 32.33 -13.80 -11.36
C THR A 133 31.10 -14.10 -12.22
N ALA A 134 29.98 -13.43 -11.95
CA ALA A 134 28.76 -13.57 -12.72
C ALA A 134 28.94 -13.19 -14.20
N ALA A 135 29.71 -12.14 -14.50
CA ALA A 135 30.01 -11.74 -15.87
C ALA A 135 30.84 -12.80 -16.62
N VAL A 136 31.77 -13.48 -15.93
CA VAL A 136 32.55 -14.59 -16.50
C VAL A 136 31.63 -15.77 -16.82
N VAL A 137 30.82 -16.22 -15.85
CA VAL A 137 29.88 -17.33 -16.05
C VAL A 137 28.86 -17.02 -17.14
N ALA A 138 28.38 -15.77 -17.23
CA ALA A 138 27.44 -15.35 -18.26
C ALA A 138 28.01 -15.38 -19.70
N ALA A 139 29.33 -15.32 -19.83
CA ALA A 139 30.05 -15.34 -21.10
C ALA A 139 30.61 -16.72 -21.47
N ASP A 140 30.63 -17.66 -20.53
CA ASP A 140 31.13 -19.02 -20.75
C ASP A 140 30.15 -19.84 -21.61
N ALA A 141 30.66 -20.32 -22.74
CA ALA A 141 29.92 -21.14 -23.70
C ALA A 141 29.48 -22.49 -23.13
N SER A 142 30.21 -23.00 -22.13
CA SER A 142 30.10 -24.33 -21.55
C SER A 142 29.50 -24.35 -20.14
N ALA A 143 29.16 -23.16 -19.59
CA ALA A 143 28.60 -23.05 -18.25
C ALA A 143 27.40 -23.99 -18.05
N THR A 144 27.37 -24.63 -16.89
CA THR A 144 26.35 -25.59 -16.48
C THR A 144 25.20 -24.91 -15.74
N LYS A 145 24.05 -25.57 -15.62
CA LYS A 145 22.90 -25.03 -14.86
C LYS A 145 23.26 -24.68 -13.40
N PRO A 146 23.98 -25.53 -12.63
CA PRO A 146 24.36 -25.19 -11.26
C PRO A 146 25.30 -23.98 -11.19
N GLU A 147 26.23 -23.83 -12.14
CA GLU A 147 27.14 -22.67 -12.16
C GLU A 147 26.39 -21.37 -12.44
N VAL A 148 25.44 -21.38 -13.38
CA VAL A 148 24.58 -20.21 -13.66
C VAL A 148 23.71 -19.89 -12.45
N ALA A 149 23.08 -20.88 -11.83
CA ALA A 149 22.26 -20.69 -10.63
C ALA A 149 23.08 -20.12 -9.46
N ALA A 150 24.26 -20.69 -9.18
CA ALA A 150 25.17 -20.21 -8.15
C ALA A 150 25.60 -18.77 -8.42
N ALA A 151 26.00 -18.44 -9.65
CA ALA A 151 26.39 -17.07 -10.02
C ALA A 151 25.25 -16.06 -9.84
N LYS A 152 24.01 -16.42 -10.21
CA LYS A 152 22.83 -15.56 -9.98
C LYS A 152 22.57 -15.34 -8.49
N THR A 153 22.63 -16.42 -7.71
CA THR A 153 22.36 -16.40 -6.26
C THR A 153 23.41 -15.59 -5.52
N GLU A 154 24.71 -15.81 -5.80
CA GLU A 154 25.79 -15.04 -5.20
C GLU A 154 25.69 -13.56 -5.55
N LEU A 155 25.46 -13.23 -6.82
CA LEU A 155 25.34 -11.86 -7.30
C LEU A 155 24.16 -11.13 -6.63
N THR A 156 23.00 -11.77 -6.60
CA THR A 156 21.78 -11.20 -6.00
C THR A 156 21.93 -11.06 -4.49
N SER A 157 22.53 -12.06 -3.82
CA SER A 157 22.81 -12.01 -2.38
C SER A 157 23.80 -10.91 -2.01
N ALA A 158 24.83 -10.67 -2.83
CA ALA A 158 25.77 -9.59 -2.62
C ALA A 158 25.12 -8.22 -2.85
N ALA A 159 24.26 -8.09 -3.88
CA ALA A 159 23.49 -6.88 -4.14
C ALA A 159 22.53 -6.54 -2.99
N ALA A 160 21.86 -7.54 -2.39
CA ALA A 160 20.96 -7.33 -1.25
C ALA A 160 21.65 -6.78 -0.01
N LYS A 161 22.97 -6.97 0.10
CA LYS A 161 23.82 -6.51 1.22
C LYS A 161 24.49 -5.17 0.95
N LEU A 162 24.24 -4.54 -0.19
CA LEU A 162 24.72 -3.18 -0.46
C LEU A 162 24.17 -2.20 0.57
N VAL A 163 25.04 -1.36 1.12
CA VAL A 163 24.70 -0.31 2.08
C VAL A 163 24.94 1.04 1.42
N ALA A 164 23.89 1.85 1.29
CA ALA A 164 23.98 3.19 0.72
C ALA A 164 24.95 4.07 1.51
N ALA A 165 25.69 4.93 0.82
CA ALA A 165 26.62 5.88 1.42
C ALA A 165 25.90 7.11 2.01
N ASP A 166 24.73 7.47 1.46
CA ASP A 166 23.85 8.51 1.99
C ASP A 166 22.69 7.91 2.79
N GLU A 167 22.02 8.75 3.58
CA GLU A 167 20.87 8.34 4.39
C GLU A 167 19.56 8.24 3.59
N GLY A 168 19.58 8.45 2.27
CA GLY A 168 18.38 8.54 1.45
C GLY A 168 17.53 9.77 1.78
N THR A 169 16.28 9.74 1.29
CA THR A 169 15.31 10.82 1.50
C THR A 169 13.96 10.24 1.90
N PHE A 170 13.19 11.03 2.65
CA PHE A 170 11.80 10.71 2.94
C PHE A 170 10.94 10.86 1.67
N GLN A 171 10.26 9.79 1.31
CA GLN A 171 9.29 9.74 0.23
C GLN A 171 7.87 9.70 0.79
N THR A 172 6.91 10.32 0.11
CA THR A 172 5.54 10.45 0.61
C THR A 172 4.64 9.33 0.09
N ILE A 173 3.97 8.61 1.00
CA ILE A 173 2.89 7.68 0.69
C ILE A 173 1.57 8.38 1.03
N THR A 174 0.69 8.50 0.04
CA THR A 174 -0.65 9.09 0.21
C THR A 174 -1.70 8.00 -0.01
N ASN A 175 -2.45 7.71 1.04
CA ASN A 175 -3.61 6.83 1.02
C ASN A 175 -4.86 7.60 0.56
N ASN A 176 -5.95 6.88 0.29
CA ASN A 176 -7.21 7.41 -0.24
C ASN A 176 -7.09 8.07 -1.63
N THR A 177 -6.13 7.64 -2.43
CA THR A 177 -5.96 8.06 -3.82
C THR A 177 -5.63 6.87 -4.71
N PHE A 178 -5.87 6.99 -6.01
CA PHE A 178 -5.39 6.02 -6.98
C PHE A 178 -3.90 6.29 -7.28
N TRP A 179 -3.07 5.25 -7.19
CA TRP A 179 -1.63 5.39 -7.41
C TRP A 179 -1.29 5.27 -8.89
N ASN A 180 -0.19 5.92 -9.27
CA ASN A 180 0.37 5.90 -10.61
C ASN A 180 1.83 5.47 -10.56
N ASP A 181 2.27 4.85 -11.64
CA ASP A 181 3.68 4.57 -11.88
C ASP A 181 4.45 5.86 -12.25
N THR A 182 5.76 5.74 -12.38
CA THR A 182 6.68 6.84 -12.75
C THR A 182 6.42 7.44 -14.14
N ASN A 183 5.63 6.79 -15.00
CA ASN A 183 5.19 7.32 -16.28
C ASN A 183 3.78 7.94 -16.21
N GLY A 184 3.15 7.96 -15.04
CA GLY A 184 1.81 8.47 -14.82
C GLY A 184 0.69 7.48 -15.13
N ASN A 185 1.01 6.22 -15.47
CA ASN A 185 0.00 5.20 -15.74
C ASN A 185 -0.58 4.65 -14.43
N PRO A 186 -1.85 4.21 -14.41
CA PRO A 186 -2.44 3.57 -13.25
C PRO A 186 -1.65 2.36 -12.76
N ILE A 187 -1.48 2.24 -11.43
CA ILE A 187 -1.00 1.00 -10.81
C ILE A 187 -2.21 0.11 -10.49
N TYR A 188 -2.20 -1.09 -11.05
CA TYR A 188 -3.07 -2.20 -10.67
C TYR A 188 -2.22 -3.29 -10.02
N SER A 189 -2.54 -3.66 -8.78
CA SER A 189 -1.72 -4.61 -8.03
C SER A 189 -2.46 -5.23 -6.83
N GLN A 190 -3.77 -5.41 -6.97
CA GLN A 190 -4.64 -5.96 -5.93
C GLN A 190 -4.29 -7.42 -5.61
N GLY A 191 -4.43 -7.85 -4.35
CA GLY A 191 -4.25 -9.24 -3.93
C GLY A 191 -2.85 -9.78 -4.20
N GLY A 192 -1.84 -8.91 -4.13
CA GLY A 192 -0.47 -9.17 -4.54
C GLY A 192 0.54 -9.29 -3.41
N GLY A 193 1.79 -8.93 -3.71
CA GLY A 193 2.89 -8.89 -2.75
C GLY A 193 4.10 -8.10 -3.25
N VAL A 194 4.94 -7.63 -2.32
CA VAL A 194 6.21 -6.97 -2.62
C VAL A 194 7.36 -7.84 -2.16
N PHE A 195 8.29 -8.13 -3.07
CA PHE A 195 9.46 -8.97 -2.82
C PHE A 195 10.73 -8.22 -3.17
N LYS A 196 11.77 -8.35 -2.35
CA LYS A 196 13.06 -7.71 -2.61
C LYS A 196 14.03 -8.75 -3.18
N PHE A 197 14.45 -8.56 -4.42
CA PHE A 197 15.48 -9.38 -5.05
C PHE A 197 16.71 -8.53 -5.29
N GLY A 198 17.80 -8.87 -4.60
CA GLY A 198 19.00 -8.05 -4.55
C GLY A 198 18.70 -6.69 -3.93
N ASP A 199 19.03 -5.63 -4.65
CA ASP A 199 18.88 -4.24 -4.21
C ASP A 199 17.56 -3.59 -4.66
N THR A 200 16.58 -4.35 -5.14
CA THR A 200 15.36 -3.82 -5.79
C THR A 200 14.10 -4.48 -5.25
N TYR A 201 13.07 -3.68 -4.99
CA TYR A 201 11.73 -4.14 -4.64
C TYR A 201 10.91 -4.36 -5.90
N TYR A 202 10.14 -5.45 -5.93
CA TYR A 202 9.24 -5.80 -7.01
C TYR A 202 7.84 -5.99 -6.46
N TRP A 203 6.88 -5.23 -6.98
CA TRP A 203 5.48 -5.29 -6.58
C TRP A 203 4.68 -6.01 -7.66
N TYR A 204 4.14 -7.16 -7.30
CA TYR A 204 3.24 -7.96 -8.12
C TYR A 204 1.83 -7.85 -7.56
N GLY A 205 0.84 -7.97 -8.43
CA GLY A 205 -0.55 -8.10 -8.04
C GLY A 205 -1.41 -8.30 -9.27
N VAL A 206 -2.72 -8.16 -9.12
CA VAL A 206 -3.66 -8.47 -10.20
C VAL A 206 -4.26 -7.20 -10.78
N HIS A 207 -4.32 -7.17 -12.10
CA HIS A 207 -5.11 -6.21 -12.86
C HIS A 207 -6.45 -6.83 -13.25
N TYR A 208 -7.54 -6.24 -12.75
CA TYR A 208 -8.92 -6.58 -13.10
C TYR A 208 -9.54 -5.49 -14.00
N ALA A 209 -10.35 -5.88 -14.98
CA ALA A 209 -10.99 -4.95 -15.90
C ALA A 209 -11.93 -3.94 -15.19
N GLY A 210 -12.70 -4.38 -14.18
CA GLY A 210 -13.55 -3.47 -13.39
C GLY A 210 -12.77 -2.43 -12.59
N ALA A 211 -11.48 -2.65 -12.31
CA ALA A 211 -10.64 -1.62 -11.71
C ALA A 211 -10.52 -0.42 -12.67
N GLU A 212 -10.35 -0.62 -13.98
CA GLU A 212 -10.30 0.48 -14.95
C GLU A 212 -11.58 1.34 -14.91
N LEU A 213 -12.74 0.67 -14.92
CA LEU A 213 -14.05 1.32 -14.89
C LEU A 213 -14.28 2.10 -13.59
N TYR A 214 -13.92 1.49 -12.45
CA TYR A 214 -14.05 2.12 -11.16
C TYR A 214 -13.13 3.33 -11.03
N ARG A 215 -11.89 3.24 -11.52
CA ARG A 215 -10.97 4.39 -11.54
C ARG A 215 -11.53 5.56 -12.35
N ALA A 216 -12.09 5.26 -13.52
CA ALA A 216 -12.63 6.27 -14.42
C ALA A 216 -13.85 6.99 -13.82
N ASN A 217 -14.66 6.29 -13.04
CA ASN A 217 -15.79 6.88 -12.33
C ASN A 217 -16.10 6.12 -11.03
N PRO A 218 -15.56 6.56 -9.87
CA PRO A 218 -15.64 5.85 -8.59
C PRO A 218 -16.93 6.16 -7.80
N THR A 219 -17.97 6.69 -8.44
CA THR A 219 -19.23 7.06 -7.77
C THR A 219 -20.25 5.93 -7.79
N ARG A 220 -19.86 4.73 -8.20
CA ARG A 220 -20.71 3.55 -8.26
C ARG A 220 -19.88 2.28 -8.33
N LYS A 221 -20.52 1.16 -8.02
CA LYS A 221 -20.00 -0.18 -8.31
C LYS A 221 -20.28 -0.57 -9.77
N TYR A 222 -19.35 -1.30 -10.38
CA TYR A 222 -19.51 -1.93 -11.70
C TYR A 222 -19.70 -3.43 -11.49
N ASP A 223 -20.94 -3.84 -11.28
CA ASP A 223 -21.25 -5.21 -10.89
C ASP A 223 -20.72 -6.23 -11.91
N SER A 224 -20.06 -7.28 -11.40
CA SER A 224 -19.60 -8.47 -12.14
C SER A 224 -18.43 -8.31 -13.12
N ASP A 225 -17.82 -7.13 -13.25
CA ASP A 225 -16.62 -6.96 -14.09
C ASP A 225 -15.33 -7.18 -13.30
N VAL A 226 -15.12 -8.40 -12.82
CA VAL A 226 -13.93 -8.79 -12.03
C VAL A 226 -12.97 -9.64 -12.88
N THR A 227 -13.01 -9.44 -14.19
CA THR A 227 -12.28 -10.25 -15.14
C THR A 227 -10.79 -10.04 -15.00
N PHE A 228 -10.06 -11.14 -14.84
CA PHE A 228 -8.61 -11.15 -14.82
C PHE A 228 -8.06 -10.67 -16.17
N VAL A 229 -7.19 -9.66 -16.14
CA VAL A 229 -6.50 -9.14 -17.33
C VAL A 229 -5.05 -9.63 -17.33
N SER A 230 -4.31 -9.34 -16.25
CA SER A 230 -2.89 -9.65 -16.14
C SER A 230 -2.38 -9.61 -14.70
N ILE A 231 -1.18 -10.13 -14.51
CA ILE A 231 -0.36 -9.93 -13.31
C ILE A 231 0.76 -8.96 -13.72
N PRO A 232 0.60 -7.65 -13.53
CA PRO A 232 1.68 -6.69 -13.72
C PRO A 232 2.75 -6.82 -12.63
N VAL A 233 3.97 -6.40 -12.96
CA VAL A 233 5.06 -6.19 -12.00
C VAL A 233 5.62 -4.79 -12.15
N TYR A 234 5.85 -4.15 -11.00
CA TYR A 234 6.51 -2.85 -10.89
C TYR A 234 7.79 -2.98 -10.08
N SER A 235 8.82 -2.18 -10.37
CA SER A 235 10.06 -2.12 -9.60
C SER A 235 10.20 -0.78 -8.86
N SER A 236 10.86 -0.79 -7.70
CA SER A 236 11.17 0.42 -6.94
C SER A 236 12.44 0.26 -6.09
N LYS A 237 13.08 1.39 -5.78
CA LYS A 237 14.19 1.48 -4.81
C LYS A 237 13.74 2.00 -3.43
N ASP A 238 12.58 2.63 -3.36
CA ASP A 238 12.12 3.39 -2.19
C ASP A 238 10.69 3.04 -1.71
N LEU A 239 10.05 2.06 -2.36
CA LEU A 239 8.67 1.62 -2.11
C LEU A 239 7.59 2.68 -2.43
N VAL A 240 7.94 3.78 -3.10
CA VAL A 240 7.02 4.86 -3.46
C VAL A 240 7.03 5.10 -4.96
N ASN A 241 8.21 5.24 -5.55
CA ASN A 241 8.39 5.50 -6.97
C ASN A 241 8.45 4.16 -7.71
N TRP A 242 7.30 3.73 -8.23
CA TRP A 242 7.13 2.46 -8.92
C TRP A 242 7.26 2.62 -10.43
N LYS A 243 8.14 1.83 -11.06
CA LYS A 243 8.28 1.74 -12.51
C LYS A 243 7.59 0.47 -12.99
N PHE A 244 6.66 0.57 -13.94
CA PHE A 244 6.13 -0.61 -14.62
C PHE A 244 7.24 -1.34 -15.38
N GLU A 245 7.33 -2.65 -15.21
CA GLU A 245 8.33 -3.48 -15.88
C GLU A 245 7.71 -4.40 -16.94
N ASN A 246 6.71 -5.21 -16.57
CA ASN A 246 6.09 -6.17 -17.48
C ASN A 246 4.73 -6.67 -16.95
N ASN A 247 3.94 -7.30 -17.81
CA ASN A 247 2.87 -8.22 -17.41
C ASN A 247 3.45 -9.64 -17.37
N VAL A 248 3.76 -10.14 -16.17
CA VAL A 248 4.43 -11.45 -16.02
C VAL A 248 3.50 -12.62 -16.37
N ALA A 249 2.19 -12.43 -16.27
CA ALA A 249 1.19 -13.35 -16.78
C ALA A 249 -0.03 -12.56 -17.28
N THR A 250 -0.77 -13.13 -18.22
CA THR A 250 -1.97 -12.52 -18.79
C THR A 250 -3.11 -13.54 -18.86
N SER A 251 -4.29 -13.11 -19.26
CA SER A 251 -5.41 -14.01 -19.54
C SER A 251 -5.08 -15.09 -20.58
N SER A 252 -4.07 -14.94 -21.44
CA SER A 252 -3.63 -16.01 -22.34
C SER A 252 -2.65 -17.01 -21.70
N THR A 253 -2.12 -16.72 -20.52
CA THR A 253 -1.22 -17.62 -19.80
C THR A 253 -2.02 -18.79 -19.22
N ALA A 254 -1.63 -20.03 -19.50
CA ALA A 254 -2.24 -21.19 -18.86
C ALA A 254 -1.92 -21.18 -17.34
N PRO A 255 -2.83 -21.66 -16.46
CA PRO A 255 -4.19 -22.13 -16.72
C PRO A 255 -5.26 -21.02 -16.69
N PHE A 256 -4.88 -19.74 -16.71
CA PHE A 256 -5.81 -18.62 -16.53
C PHE A 256 -6.74 -18.39 -17.74
N ALA A 257 -6.39 -18.91 -18.92
CA ALA A 257 -7.15 -18.76 -20.16
C ALA A 257 -8.59 -19.29 -20.14
N ASN A 258 -8.91 -20.20 -19.21
CA ASN A 258 -10.24 -20.82 -19.14
C ASN A 258 -11.20 -20.11 -18.17
N GLY A 259 -10.83 -18.95 -17.63
CA GLY A 259 -11.63 -18.18 -16.69
C GLY A 259 -11.59 -18.74 -15.26
N GLY A 260 -11.62 -17.84 -14.27
CA GLY A 260 -11.56 -18.19 -12.85
C GLY A 260 -11.05 -17.03 -12.00
N TRP A 261 -11.12 -17.19 -10.68
CA TRP A 261 -10.48 -16.27 -9.73
C TRP A 261 -8.96 -16.42 -9.80
N VAL A 262 -8.26 -15.28 -9.88
CA VAL A 262 -6.79 -15.17 -9.83
C VAL A 262 -6.48 -14.07 -8.83
N GLY A 263 -5.64 -14.36 -7.85
CA GLY A 263 -5.23 -13.40 -6.83
C GLY A 263 -4.40 -14.07 -5.75
N ARG A 264 -4.15 -13.34 -4.66
CA ARG A 264 -3.49 -13.86 -3.46
C ARG A 264 -2.17 -14.55 -3.81
N LEU A 265 -1.28 -13.78 -4.43
CA LEU A 265 -0.06 -14.28 -5.06
C LEU A 265 1.22 -13.78 -4.37
N GLY A 266 2.31 -14.51 -4.60
CA GLY A 266 3.65 -14.06 -4.23
C GLY A 266 4.75 -14.72 -5.06
N VAL A 267 5.99 -14.25 -4.94
CA VAL A 267 7.12 -14.74 -5.74
C VAL A 267 8.23 -15.26 -4.83
N SER A 268 8.62 -16.50 -5.06
CA SER A 268 9.80 -17.16 -4.48
C SER A 268 10.99 -17.05 -5.43
N TYR A 269 12.19 -16.81 -4.91
CA TYR A 269 13.43 -17.03 -5.67
C TYR A 269 14.06 -18.32 -5.19
N ASN A 270 14.24 -19.28 -6.10
CA ASN A 270 14.83 -20.57 -5.75
C ASN A 270 16.33 -20.56 -6.04
N GLU A 271 17.16 -20.63 -5.01
CA GLU A 271 18.61 -20.52 -5.09
C GLU A 271 19.26 -21.68 -5.86
N ASN A 272 18.66 -22.87 -5.79
CA ASN A 272 19.17 -24.09 -6.43
C ASN A 272 19.01 -24.07 -7.95
N THR A 273 17.96 -23.42 -8.44
CA THR A 273 17.66 -23.31 -9.87
C THR A 273 17.96 -21.94 -10.45
N GLY A 274 18.13 -20.93 -9.60
CA GLY A 274 18.22 -19.53 -9.97
C GLY A 274 16.94 -18.98 -10.61
N LYS A 275 15.78 -19.63 -10.41
CA LYS A 275 14.50 -19.27 -11.03
C LYS A 275 13.59 -18.53 -10.06
N TYR A 276 12.71 -17.72 -10.62
CA TYR A 276 11.64 -17.04 -9.90
C TYR A 276 10.36 -17.83 -10.10
N VAL A 277 9.65 -18.12 -9.01
CA VAL A 277 8.40 -18.89 -9.02
C VAL A 277 7.28 -18.04 -8.45
N LEU A 278 6.32 -17.71 -9.30
CA LEU A 278 5.09 -17.02 -8.94
C LEU A 278 4.06 -18.07 -8.47
N VAL A 279 3.64 -17.94 -7.22
CA VAL A 279 2.70 -18.84 -6.53
C VAL A 279 1.37 -18.11 -6.40
N VAL A 280 0.31 -18.67 -6.98
CA VAL A 280 -0.98 -17.97 -7.18
C VAL A 280 -2.13 -18.83 -6.66
N GLN A 281 -3.10 -18.20 -5.98
CA GLN A 281 -4.39 -18.84 -5.73
C GLN A 281 -5.18 -18.80 -7.04
N GLY A 282 -5.48 -19.96 -7.61
CA GLY A 282 -6.05 -19.99 -8.95
C GLY A 282 -6.82 -21.27 -9.29
N PRO A 283 -7.15 -21.45 -10.58
CA PRO A 283 -7.87 -22.62 -11.05
C PRO A 283 -7.17 -23.93 -10.67
N GLY A 284 -7.91 -24.84 -10.01
CA GLY A 284 -7.40 -26.16 -9.66
C GLY A 284 -6.51 -26.22 -8.41
N GLY A 285 -6.35 -25.12 -7.66
CA GLY A 285 -5.59 -25.09 -6.40
C GLY A 285 -4.51 -24.00 -6.37
N VAL A 286 -3.30 -24.37 -5.95
CA VAL A 286 -2.14 -23.47 -5.99
C VAL A 286 -1.45 -23.61 -7.34
N VAL A 287 -1.39 -22.53 -8.11
CA VAL A 287 -0.74 -22.49 -9.43
C VAL A 287 0.68 -21.95 -9.28
N PHE A 288 1.63 -22.62 -9.92
CA PHE A 288 3.04 -22.23 -9.97
C PHE A 288 3.40 -21.86 -11.40
N LEU A 289 3.80 -20.61 -11.60
CA LEU A 289 4.41 -20.13 -12.83
C LEU A 289 5.90 -19.87 -12.59
N ARG A 290 6.74 -20.01 -13.61
CA ARG A 290 8.20 -19.86 -13.47
C ARG A 290 8.78 -18.91 -14.53
N GLY A 291 9.72 -18.08 -14.11
CA GLY A 291 10.49 -17.18 -14.96
C GLY A 291 11.99 -17.19 -14.64
N ASP A 292 12.82 -16.66 -15.53
CA ASP A 292 14.27 -16.56 -15.33
C ASP A 292 14.72 -15.21 -14.77
N SER A 293 13.84 -14.22 -14.74
CA SER A 293 14.05 -12.92 -14.12
C SER A 293 12.80 -12.50 -13.35
N PRO A 294 12.88 -11.59 -12.37
CA PRO A 294 11.70 -11.16 -11.61
C PRO A 294 10.64 -10.51 -12.50
N THR A 295 11.04 -9.99 -13.67
CA THR A 295 10.18 -9.29 -14.62
C THR A 295 9.95 -10.08 -15.92
N ASP A 296 10.24 -11.38 -15.91
CA ASP A 296 10.07 -12.23 -17.10
C ASP A 296 8.58 -12.39 -17.45
N THR A 297 8.29 -12.95 -18.62
CA THR A 297 6.98 -13.58 -18.84
C THR A 297 7.05 -15.00 -18.27
N PHE A 298 6.16 -15.32 -17.33
CA PHE A 298 6.22 -16.56 -16.57
C PHE A 298 5.37 -17.63 -17.25
N ASP A 299 5.94 -18.83 -17.34
CA ASP A 299 5.28 -19.99 -17.93
C ASP A 299 4.68 -20.89 -16.86
N HIS A 300 3.60 -21.60 -17.20
CA HIS A 300 3.00 -22.59 -16.30
C HIS A 300 3.96 -23.73 -16.03
N ALA A 301 4.20 -24.01 -14.76
CA ALA A 301 5.06 -25.10 -14.33
C ALA A 301 4.27 -26.21 -13.63
N TYR A 302 3.35 -25.87 -12.73
CA TYR A 302 2.56 -26.86 -12.02
C TYR A 302 1.28 -26.29 -11.41
N THR A 303 0.30 -27.15 -11.14
CA THR A 303 -0.86 -26.84 -10.28
C THR A 303 -1.03 -27.90 -9.21
N GLN A 304 -0.99 -27.50 -7.94
CA GLN A 304 -1.16 -28.37 -6.79
C GLN A 304 -2.60 -28.28 -6.25
N ALA A 305 -3.38 -29.33 -6.48
CA ALA A 305 -4.78 -29.37 -6.04
C ALA A 305 -4.93 -29.60 -4.53
N GLN A 306 -4.06 -30.38 -3.91
CA GLN A 306 -4.14 -30.73 -2.48
C GLN A 306 -2.79 -30.45 -1.81
N ILE A 307 -2.86 -29.76 -0.67
CA ILE A 307 -1.74 -29.61 0.26
C ILE A 307 -1.92 -30.65 1.38
N VAL A 308 -0.87 -31.43 1.65
CA VAL A 308 -0.90 -32.44 2.72
C VAL A 308 -1.18 -31.74 4.07
N ASN A 309 -2.02 -32.35 4.91
CA ASN A 309 -2.57 -31.82 6.17
C ASN A 309 -3.60 -30.68 6.07
N SER A 310 -3.84 -30.10 4.88
CA SER A 310 -4.99 -29.22 4.68
C SER A 310 -6.27 -30.06 4.59
N PRO A 311 -7.35 -29.72 5.32
CA PRO A 311 -8.59 -30.50 5.33
C PRO A 311 -9.40 -30.37 4.04
N THR A 312 -9.04 -29.45 3.14
CA THR A 312 -9.75 -29.19 1.88
C THR A 312 -8.78 -29.03 0.72
N PRO A 313 -9.17 -29.39 -0.51
CA PRO A 313 -8.45 -29.00 -1.72
C PRO A 313 -8.28 -27.50 -1.85
N GLY A 314 -7.13 -27.11 -2.39
CA GLY A 314 -6.70 -25.73 -2.53
C GLY A 314 -6.54 -25.00 -1.19
N THR A 315 -6.56 -23.67 -1.31
CA THR A 315 -6.42 -22.73 -0.19
C THR A 315 -7.61 -21.78 -0.18
N GLY A 316 -7.93 -21.26 1.00
CA GLY A 316 -8.59 -19.97 1.15
C GLY A 316 -7.61 -18.88 0.72
N ASP A 317 -7.71 -17.69 1.28
CA ASP A 317 -6.76 -16.63 0.94
C ASP A 317 -5.33 -17.03 1.36
N GLN A 318 -4.36 -16.70 0.53
CA GLN A 318 -2.95 -17.07 0.74
C GLN A 318 -1.99 -15.91 0.45
N THR A 319 -0.77 -16.01 0.97
CA THR A 319 0.37 -15.16 0.60
C THR A 319 1.67 -15.97 0.68
N VAL A 320 2.72 -15.49 0.01
CA VAL A 320 4.09 -16.01 0.18
C VAL A 320 4.82 -15.13 1.19
N PHE A 321 5.49 -15.76 2.15
CA PHE A 321 6.37 -15.12 3.12
C PHE A 321 7.79 -15.67 2.97
N THR A 322 8.75 -14.79 2.74
CA THR A 322 10.19 -15.12 2.73
C THR A 322 10.78 -14.79 4.09
N ASP A 323 11.34 -15.79 4.76
CA ASP A 323 12.01 -15.58 6.04
C ASP A 323 13.43 -15.02 5.87
N ASP A 324 14.02 -14.56 6.96
CA ASP A 324 15.36 -13.98 7.01
C ASP A 324 16.48 -14.95 6.60
N ASP A 325 16.20 -16.25 6.64
CA ASP A 325 17.12 -17.31 6.20
C ASP A 325 16.99 -17.63 4.70
N GLY A 326 16.13 -16.90 3.97
CA GLY A 326 15.86 -17.06 2.55
C GLY A 326 14.77 -18.07 2.22
N LYS A 327 14.25 -18.83 3.20
CA LYS A 327 13.23 -19.84 2.92
C LYS A 327 11.85 -19.22 2.71
N ASP A 328 11.16 -19.73 1.71
CA ASP A 328 9.81 -19.30 1.36
C ASP A 328 8.73 -20.22 1.93
N TYR A 329 7.65 -19.61 2.40
CA TYR A 329 6.49 -20.26 3.00
C TYR A 329 5.20 -19.74 2.39
N LEU A 330 4.24 -20.65 2.19
CA LEU A 330 2.85 -20.31 1.92
C LEU A 330 2.11 -20.15 3.25
N ILE A 331 1.46 -19.00 3.41
CA ILE A 331 0.63 -18.64 4.55
C ILE A 331 -0.82 -18.64 4.08
N PHE A 332 -1.70 -19.46 4.66
CA PHE A 332 -3.05 -19.62 4.12
C PHE A 332 -4.06 -20.13 5.15
N SER A 333 -5.35 -20.00 4.84
CA SER A 333 -6.44 -20.73 5.51
C SER A 333 -6.99 -21.83 4.61
N ASN A 334 -7.68 -22.83 5.16
CA ASN A 334 -8.32 -23.85 4.31
C ASN A 334 -9.48 -23.27 3.48
N ALA A 335 -9.73 -23.79 2.27
CA ALA A 335 -10.63 -23.17 1.29
C ALA A 335 -12.09 -23.04 1.75
N SER A 336 -12.65 -24.10 2.34
CA SER A 336 -14.04 -24.12 2.82
C SER A 336 -14.12 -23.85 4.32
N GLY A 337 -14.95 -22.89 4.74
CA GLY A 337 -15.11 -22.50 6.15
C GLY A 337 -13.95 -21.70 6.74
N ARG A 338 -12.73 -21.81 6.19
CA ARG A 338 -11.57 -20.96 6.52
C ARG A 338 -11.20 -20.90 8.01
N ALA A 339 -11.52 -21.96 8.75
CA ALA A 339 -11.39 -22.00 10.21
C ALA A 339 -9.97 -22.30 10.70
N ASN A 340 -9.09 -22.84 9.86
CA ASN A 340 -7.72 -23.22 10.23
C ASN A 340 -6.73 -22.32 9.49
N ALA A 341 -5.76 -21.77 10.22
CA ALA A 341 -4.61 -21.04 9.66
C ALA A 341 -3.39 -21.96 9.57
N PHE A 342 -2.64 -21.87 8.48
CA PHE A 342 -1.54 -22.76 8.14
C PHE A 342 -0.29 -22.01 7.71
N VAL A 343 0.86 -22.66 7.98
CA VAL A 343 2.16 -22.35 7.40
C VAL A 343 2.69 -23.61 6.72
N ALA A 344 3.05 -23.51 5.45
CA ALA A 344 3.64 -24.60 4.69
C ALA A 344 4.85 -24.11 3.92
N LYS A 345 5.95 -24.86 3.93
CA LYS A 345 7.17 -24.50 3.21
C LYS A 345 7.00 -24.72 1.71
N LEU A 346 7.68 -23.93 0.88
CA LEU A 346 7.85 -24.24 -0.54
C LEU A 346 9.05 -25.18 -0.75
N SER A 347 8.96 -26.09 -1.72
CA SER A 347 10.01 -27.10 -1.97
C SER A 347 11.37 -26.47 -2.24
N GLU A 348 12.38 -26.82 -1.44
CA GLU A 348 13.74 -26.26 -1.61
C GLU A 348 14.35 -26.59 -2.98
N SER A 349 13.98 -27.73 -3.57
CA SER A 349 14.53 -28.18 -4.86
C SER A 349 14.28 -27.18 -5.98
N ASP A 350 13.11 -26.54 -6.00
CA ASP A 350 12.63 -25.85 -7.20
C ASP A 350 11.44 -24.87 -7.00
N SER A 351 10.94 -24.75 -5.78
CA SER A 351 9.77 -23.98 -5.34
C SER A 351 8.44 -24.31 -6.04
N LEU A 352 8.30 -25.46 -6.72
CA LEU A 352 7.09 -25.86 -7.47
C LEU A 352 6.09 -26.74 -6.69
N ARG A 353 6.32 -26.91 -5.38
CA ARG A 353 5.42 -27.64 -4.49
C ARG A 353 5.32 -26.92 -3.17
N VAL A 354 4.13 -26.97 -2.59
CA VAL A 354 3.90 -26.67 -1.17
C VAL A 354 4.03 -28.00 -0.41
N GLU A 355 4.96 -28.01 0.55
CA GLU A 355 5.22 -29.12 1.47
C GLU A 355 4.06 -29.33 2.45
N PRO A 356 4.03 -30.44 3.25
CA PRO A 356 2.98 -30.65 4.24
C PRO A 356 2.78 -29.44 5.17
N ALA A 357 1.52 -29.00 5.30
CA ALA A 357 1.18 -27.83 6.07
C ALA A 357 1.18 -28.10 7.58
N VAL A 358 1.54 -27.08 8.36
CA VAL A 358 1.42 -27.07 9.81
C VAL A 358 0.32 -26.09 10.20
N ARG A 359 -0.68 -26.57 10.94
CA ARG A 359 -1.75 -25.70 11.46
C ARG A 359 -1.21 -24.89 12.62
N ILE A 360 -1.26 -23.57 12.49
CA ILE A 360 -0.78 -22.62 13.52
C ILE A 360 -1.93 -21.97 14.31
N GLY A 361 -3.16 -22.00 13.79
CA GLY A 361 -4.30 -21.36 14.44
C GLY A 361 -5.64 -22.00 14.07
N TYR A 362 -6.65 -21.77 14.92
CA TYR A 362 -8.02 -22.19 14.69
C TYR A 362 -9.01 -21.13 15.21
N ASN A 363 -9.98 -20.76 14.38
CA ASN A 363 -11.12 -19.95 14.76
C ASN A 363 -12.37 -20.46 14.03
N SER A 364 -13.40 -20.87 14.78
CA SER A 364 -14.62 -21.43 14.20
C SER A 364 -15.44 -20.44 13.36
N ALA A 365 -15.26 -19.13 13.54
CA ALA A 365 -15.90 -18.10 12.71
C ALA A 365 -15.22 -17.97 11.33
N GLY A 366 -14.01 -18.51 11.17
CA GLY A 366 -13.22 -18.42 9.95
C GLY A 366 -12.45 -17.10 9.81
N ARG A 367 -11.33 -17.17 9.08
CA ARG A 367 -10.42 -16.05 8.81
C ARG A 367 -9.89 -16.06 7.38
N GLU A 368 -9.75 -14.88 6.79
CA GLU A 368 -9.25 -14.68 5.43
C GLU A 368 -8.23 -13.54 5.32
N GLY A 369 -7.75 -13.21 4.12
CA GLY A 369 -6.65 -12.24 3.94
C GLY A 369 -5.38 -12.64 4.71
N ASN A 370 -5.02 -13.94 4.67
CA ASN A 370 -3.93 -14.47 5.49
C ASN A 370 -2.57 -13.95 5.00
N ALA A 371 -1.85 -13.28 5.89
CA ALA A 371 -0.51 -12.77 5.63
C ALA A 371 0.38 -12.85 6.86
N MET A 372 1.69 -12.85 6.66
CA MET A 372 2.66 -12.94 7.74
C MET A 372 3.70 -11.84 7.65
N PHE A 373 4.14 -11.35 8.82
CA PHE A 373 5.35 -10.55 8.94
C PHE A 373 6.20 -11.03 10.11
N LYS A 374 7.48 -10.68 10.07
CA LYS A 374 8.42 -10.94 11.16
C LYS A 374 8.89 -9.62 11.75
N LEU A 375 8.87 -9.54 13.08
CA LEU A 375 9.33 -8.37 13.84
C LEU A 375 9.91 -8.85 15.17
N ASP A 376 11.06 -8.32 15.57
CA ASP A 376 11.79 -8.68 16.80
C ASP A 376 11.96 -10.20 16.99
N GLY A 377 12.28 -10.92 15.91
CA GLY A 377 12.53 -12.36 15.94
C GLY A 377 11.29 -13.24 16.09
N LYS A 378 10.07 -12.68 16.04
CA LYS A 378 8.81 -13.41 16.09
C LYS A 378 7.99 -13.26 14.82
N TYR A 379 7.17 -14.26 14.55
CA TYR A 379 6.27 -14.30 13.40
C TYR A 379 4.86 -13.91 13.84
N TYR A 380 4.22 -13.08 13.03
CA TYR A 380 2.87 -12.58 13.26
C TYR A 380 2.03 -12.97 12.04
N HIS A 381 1.08 -13.90 12.22
CA HIS A 381 0.08 -14.21 11.21
C HIS A 381 -1.11 -13.28 11.40
N ALA A 382 -1.39 -12.47 10.40
CA ALA A 382 -2.50 -11.54 10.34
C ALA A 382 -3.59 -12.03 9.39
N SER A 383 -4.84 -11.72 9.71
CA SER A 383 -6.02 -12.11 8.93
C SER A 383 -7.19 -11.14 9.17
N SER A 384 -8.30 -11.35 8.48
CA SER A 384 -9.52 -10.54 8.50
C SER A 384 -10.74 -11.44 8.72
N ASP A 385 -11.88 -10.83 9.04
CA ASP A 385 -13.18 -11.51 9.13
C ASP A 385 -13.69 -11.92 7.73
N LEU A 386 -14.58 -12.92 7.68
CA LEU A 386 -15.21 -13.40 6.45
C LEU A 386 -16.33 -12.47 5.95
N HIS A 387 -15.98 -11.22 5.63
CA HIS A 387 -16.92 -10.24 5.10
C HIS A 387 -16.90 -10.16 3.57
N GLY A 388 -16.13 -11.01 2.89
CA GLY A 388 -15.97 -10.97 1.44
C GLY A 388 -15.07 -9.80 1.04
N TRP A 389 -15.50 -8.98 0.08
CA TRP A 389 -14.72 -7.83 -0.42
C TRP A 389 -14.69 -6.61 0.53
N ASN A 390 -15.05 -6.83 1.78
CA ASN A 390 -15.36 -5.80 2.76
C ASN A 390 -14.30 -5.81 3.85
N SER A 391 -13.93 -4.64 4.35
CA SER A 391 -12.94 -4.50 5.42
C SER A 391 -13.43 -5.00 6.78
N SER A 392 -12.47 -5.30 7.64
CA SER A 392 -12.68 -5.60 9.07
C SER A 392 -11.47 -5.12 9.87
N VAL A 393 -11.54 -5.29 11.19
CA VAL A 393 -10.33 -5.28 12.01
C VAL A 393 -9.35 -6.37 11.54
N THR A 394 -8.06 -6.18 11.77
CA THR A 394 -7.06 -7.22 11.54
C THR A 394 -6.90 -8.07 12.79
N HIS A 395 -7.01 -9.38 12.65
CA HIS A 395 -6.77 -10.37 13.70
C HIS A 395 -5.35 -10.92 13.60
N VAL A 396 -4.68 -11.14 14.73
CA VAL A 396 -3.29 -11.59 14.80
C VAL A 396 -3.14 -12.76 15.76
N ILE A 397 -2.33 -13.75 15.36
CA ILE A 397 -1.69 -14.72 16.24
C ILE A 397 -0.16 -14.57 16.13
N GLU A 398 0.54 -14.69 17.25
CA GLU A 398 1.99 -14.46 17.36
C GLU A 398 2.72 -15.77 17.71
N SER A 399 3.87 -16.02 17.09
CA SER A 399 4.68 -17.19 17.42
C SER A 399 5.23 -17.10 18.84
N THR A 400 5.21 -18.22 19.58
CA THR A 400 5.77 -18.31 20.93
C THR A 400 7.25 -18.68 20.93
N THR A 401 7.77 -19.08 19.76
CA THR A 401 9.18 -19.42 19.52
C THR A 401 9.68 -18.73 18.25
N SER A 402 10.98 -18.89 17.95
CA SER A 402 11.60 -18.46 16.70
C SER A 402 11.39 -19.46 15.55
N ASN A 403 10.55 -20.49 15.71
CA ASN A 403 10.19 -21.41 14.64
C ASN A 403 8.84 -20.97 14.04
N ILE A 404 8.84 -20.62 12.75
CA ILE A 404 7.65 -20.20 12.00
C ILE A 404 6.53 -21.26 12.00
N GLN A 405 6.87 -22.55 12.03
CA GLN A 405 5.93 -23.66 12.14
C GLN A 405 5.76 -24.16 13.59
N GLY A 406 6.17 -23.35 14.57
CA GLY A 406 6.01 -23.63 15.99
C GLY A 406 4.61 -23.32 16.53
N ALA A 407 4.50 -23.21 17.85
CA ALA A 407 3.26 -22.84 18.52
C ALA A 407 2.99 -21.32 18.44
N TYR A 408 1.72 -20.95 18.47
CA TYR A 408 1.25 -19.56 18.41
C TYR A 408 0.34 -19.24 19.60
N THR A 409 0.19 -17.95 19.89
CA THR A 409 -0.73 -17.43 20.91
C THR A 409 -2.20 -17.61 20.53
N GLY A 410 -3.10 -17.31 21.47
CA GLY A 410 -4.49 -16.98 21.12
C GLY A 410 -4.57 -15.73 20.24
N GLU A 411 -5.65 -15.64 19.47
CA GLU A 411 -5.95 -14.53 18.56
C GLU A 411 -6.23 -13.24 19.34
N TYR A 412 -5.81 -12.10 18.78
CA TYR A 412 -6.20 -10.77 19.25
C TYR A 412 -6.34 -9.80 18.07
N THR A 413 -7.11 -8.72 18.26
CA THR A 413 -7.18 -7.62 17.30
C THR A 413 -5.89 -6.82 17.28
N LEU A 414 -5.31 -6.59 16.10
CA LEU A 414 -4.17 -5.71 15.90
C LEU A 414 -4.55 -4.28 16.35
N PRO A 415 -3.92 -3.77 17.43
CA PRO A 415 -4.23 -2.44 17.93
C PRO A 415 -4.06 -1.36 16.86
N GLY A 416 -5.02 -0.44 16.80
CA GLY A 416 -5.06 0.68 15.85
C GLY A 416 -5.91 0.44 14.61
N THR A 417 -6.42 -0.78 14.41
CA THR A 417 -7.30 -1.12 13.27
C THR A 417 -8.78 -0.91 13.54
N GLU A 418 -9.16 -0.71 14.80
CA GLU A 418 -10.55 -0.76 15.27
C GLU A 418 -11.38 0.41 14.79
N MET A 419 -10.80 1.60 14.68
CA MET A 419 -11.56 2.83 14.47
C MET A 419 -12.07 3.00 13.02
N ASP A 420 -11.47 2.32 12.06
CA ASP A 420 -11.82 2.43 10.64
C ASP A 420 -11.65 1.13 9.85
N TYR A 421 -11.56 -0.01 10.54
CA TYR A 421 -11.31 -1.33 9.96
C TYR A 421 -10.08 -1.33 9.05
N SER A 422 -8.93 -1.09 9.68
CA SER A 422 -7.62 -1.12 9.04
C SER A 422 -7.54 -0.13 7.87
N HIS A 423 -8.03 1.10 8.09
CA HIS A 423 -8.17 2.11 7.05
C HIS A 423 -9.06 1.70 5.86
N VAL A 424 -10.17 1.03 6.16
CA VAL A 424 -11.12 0.50 5.17
C VAL A 424 -10.40 -0.42 4.17
N THR A 425 -9.64 -1.37 4.69
CA THR A 425 -8.98 -2.40 3.89
C THR A 425 -9.16 -3.79 4.47
N GLN A 426 -8.93 -4.78 3.62
CA GLN A 426 -8.64 -6.14 4.06
C GLN A 426 -7.13 -6.31 4.14
N THR A 427 -6.65 -7.17 5.04
CA THR A 427 -5.25 -7.59 5.06
C THR A 427 -4.85 -8.13 3.69
N GLY A 428 -3.84 -7.51 3.07
CA GLY A 428 -3.27 -7.92 1.79
C GLY A 428 -1.96 -8.66 2.01
N PHE A 429 -0.89 -7.91 2.27
CA PHE A 429 0.44 -8.44 2.57
C PHE A 429 1.23 -7.48 3.48
N PHE A 430 2.45 -7.84 3.83
CA PHE A 430 3.35 -7.00 4.63
C PHE A 430 4.72 -6.88 3.98
N VAL A 431 5.38 -5.75 4.22
CA VAL A 431 6.78 -5.53 3.83
C VAL A 431 7.58 -5.15 5.07
N THR A 432 8.55 -5.97 5.45
CA THR A 432 9.49 -5.62 6.52
C THR A 432 10.73 -4.97 5.92
N VAL A 433 10.96 -3.70 6.23
CA VAL A 433 12.16 -2.97 5.82
C VAL A 433 13.10 -2.86 7.00
N LYS A 434 14.25 -3.52 6.90
CA LYS A 434 15.37 -3.42 7.85
C LYS A 434 16.28 -2.28 7.41
N GLY A 435 15.93 -1.05 7.79
CA GLY A 435 16.73 0.12 7.49
C GLY A 435 17.94 0.27 8.41
N THR A 436 18.82 1.21 8.09
CA THR A 436 20.06 1.47 8.85
C THR A 436 19.84 2.02 10.26
N LYS A 437 18.66 2.60 10.55
CA LYS A 437 18.30 3.17 11.86
C LYS A 437 17.11 2.48 12.51
N GLN A 438 16.16 2.00 11.72
CA GLN A 438 14.91 1.44 12.20
C GLN A 438 14.46 0.24 11.34
N THR A 439 13.88 -0.77 11.97
CA THR A 439 13.07 -1.77 11.26
C THR A 439 11.61 -1.32 11.28
N THR A 440 11.00 -1.20 10.11
CA THR A 440 9.59 -0.82 9.95
C THR A 440 8.86 -1.90 9.17
N VAL A 441 7.71 -2.32 9.71
CA VAL A 441 6.77 -3.17 9.00
C VAL A 441 5.75 -2.26 8.31
N ILE A 442 5.49 -2.50 7.04
CA ILE A 442 4.47 -1.82 6.28
C ILE A 442 3.32 -2.81 6.09
N PHE A 443 2.15 -2.50 6.64
CA PHE A 443 0.90 -3.17 6.31
C PHE A 443 0.45 -2.67 4.93
N ALA A 444 0.31 -3.57 3.96
CA ALA A 444 -0.19 -3.27 2.63
C ALA A 444 -1.60 -3.86 2.48
N GLY A 445 -2.62 -3.03 2.71
CA GLY A 445 -4.02 -3.44 2.65
C GLY A 445 -4.63 -3.30 1.27
N ASP A 446 -5.44 -4.29 0.90
CA ASP A 446 -6.28 -4.23 -0.29
C ASP A 446 -7.58 -3.49 0.07
N ARG A 447 -7.81 -2.34 -0.55
CA ARG A 447 -9.14 -1.73 -0.64
C ARG A 447 -9.81 -2.23 -1.90
N TRP A 448 -10.69 -3.20 -1.74
CA TRP A 448 -11.51 -3.78 -2.81
C TRP A 448 -12.58 -2.80 -3.33
N ALA A 449 -12.15 -1.63 -3.79
CA ALA A 449 -12.99 -0.51 -4.14
C ALA A 449 -13.90 -0.83 -5.35
N ASP A 450 -13.37 -1.51 -6.35
CA ASP A 450 -14.10 -1.98 -7.52
C ASP A 450 -15.08 -3.13 -7.19
N PHE A 451 -14.75 -3.98 -6.22
CA PHE A 451 -15.61 -5.12 -5.85
C PHE A 451 -16.69 -4.77 -4.82
N ALA A 452 -16.45 -3.77 -3.96
CA ALA A 452 -17.33 -3.45 -2.82
C ALA A 452 -17.69 -1.97 -2.69
N TRP A 453 -17.18 -1.09 -3.56
CA TRP A 453 -17.40 0.36 -3.50
C TRP A 453 -16.98 0.96 -2.15
N ASN A 454 -15.80 0.56 -1.68
CA ASN A 454 -15.25 0.88 -0.35
C ASN A 454 -14.34 2.12 -0.34
N GLY A 455 -14.63 3.15 -1.16
CA GLY A 455 -13.88 4.42 -1.21
C GLY A 455 -12.89 4.53 -2.38
N ILE A 456 -11.89 5.41 -2.24
CA ILE A 456 -10.96 5.77 -3.34
C ILE A 456 -9.61 5.05 -3.19
N GLY A 457 -9.05 4.59 -4.32
CA GLY A 457 -7.77 3.88 -4.36
C GLY A 457 -7.90 2.39 -4.08
N TYR A 458 -6.98 1.58 -4.62
CA TYR A 458 -6.97 0.12 -4.46
C TYR A 458 -6.04 -0.36 -3.33
N ASN A 459 -4.97 0.39 -3.07
CA ASN A 459 -3.92 0.00 -2.14
C ASN A 459 -3.83 1.05 -1.04
N GLN A 460 -3.86 0.63 0.23
CA GLN A 460 -3.68 1.53 1.38
C GLN A 460 -2.58 0.97 2.26
N TRP A 461 -1.47 1.70 2.38
CA TRP A 461 -0.29 1.23 3.08
C TRP A 461 -0.05 2.02 4.36
N MET A 462 0.19 1.32 5.46
CA MET A 462 0.33 1.90 6.80
C MET A 462 1.56 1.38 7.53
N PRO A 463 2.23 2.21 8.33
CA PRO A 463 3.32 1.73 9.17
C PRO A 463 2.76 0.93 10.35
N VAL A 464 3.48 -0.13 10.69
CA VAL A 464 3.31 -0.93 11.90
C VAL A 464 4.60 -0.88 12.69
N THR A 465 4.51 -0.49 13.96
CA THR A 465 5.65 -0.43 14.89
C THR A 465 5.38 -1.25 16.12
N LYS A 466 6.43 -1.59 16.88
CA LYS A 466 6.28 -2.21 18.19
C LYS A 466 7.09 -1.43 19.22
N THR A 467 6.38 -0.67 20.04
CA THR A 467 6.95 0.10 21.17
C THR A 467 6.62 -0.53 22.52
N GLY A 468 5.81 -1.59 22.53
CA GLY A 468 5.40 -2.34 23.72
C GLY A 468 5.32 -3.84 23.45
N ALA A 469 4.44 -4.53 24.19
CA ALA A 469 4.33 -5.99 24.09
C ALA A 469 3.82 -6.48 22.72
N ARG A 470 2.99 -5.69 22.04
CA ARG A 470 2.34 -6.05 20.76
C ARG A 470 2.63 -5.01 19.67
N PRO A 471 2.64 -5.42 18.39
CA PRO A 471 2.66 -4.48 17.27
C PRO A 471 1.45 -3.54 17.30
N GLN A 472 1.63 -2.34 16.77
CA GLN A 472 0.64 -1.27 16.68
C GLN A 472 0.55 -0.81 15.22
N PHE A 473 -0.66 -0.84 14.67
CA PHE A 473 -1.00 -0.26 13.39
C PHE A 473 -1.26 1.24 13.55
N HIS A 474 -0.75 2.04 12.62
CA HIS A 474 -0.97 3.49 12.58
C HIS A 474 -1.83 3.84 11.38
N SER A 475 -3.12 4.09 11.60
CA SER A 475 -4.02 4.54 10.53
C SER A 475 -3.71 5.99 10.13
N VAL A 476 -3.07 6.17 8.99
CA VAL A 476 -2.62 7.48 8.49
C VAL A 476 -2.97 7.67 7.01
N SER A 477 -3.72 8.73 6.69
CA SER A 477 -4.06 9.04 5.30
C SER A 477 -2.86 9.55 4.49
N GLN A 478 -1.83 10.09 5.15
CA GLN A 478 -0.55 10.39 4.52
C GLN A 478 0.60 10.21 5.51
N TRP A 479 1.70 9.65 5.01
CA TRP A 479 2.93 9.49 5.78
C TRP A 479 4.15 9.55 4.88
N GLN A 480 5.32 9.67 5.49
CA GLN A 480 6.59 9.71 4.80
C GLN A 480 7.48 8.58 5.29
N PHE A 481 8.19 7.94 4.37
CA PHE A 481 9.04 6.79 4.62
C PHE A 481 10.42 6.99 4.00
N ASN A 482 11.47 6.63 4.74
CA ASN A 482 12.82 6.54 4.21
C ASN A 482 13.22 5.07 4.12
N ALA A 483 13.28 4.51 2.91
CA ALA A 483 13.61 3.09 2.74
C ALA A 483 15.05 2.73 3.12
N THR A 484 15.98 3.69 3.11
CA THR A 484 17.38 3.49 3.50
C THR A 484 17.49 3.39 5.02
N THR A 485 16.95 4.36 5.76
CA THR A 485 17.03 4.38 7.23
C THR A 485 15.97 3.51 7.90
N GLY A 486 14.88 3.23 7.19
CA GLY A 486 13.69 2.54 7.70
C GLY A 486 12.82 3.42 8.60
N GLU A 487 13.15 4.70 8.77
CA GLU A 487 12.38 5.63 9.56
C GLU A 487 11.11 6.07 8.82
N TRP A 488 10.07 6.40 9.58
CA TRP A 488 8.84 6.96 9.05
C TRP A 488 8.34 8.11 9.93
N ARG A 489 7.50 8.98 9.35
CA ARG A 489 6.81 10.05 10.08
C ARG A 489 5.45 10.35 9.47
N VAL A 490 4.54 10.91 10.27
CA VAL A 490 3.23 11.37 9.79
C VAL A 490 3.42 12.45 8.72
N GLY A 491 2.65 12.37 7.64
CA GLY A 491 2.76 13.27 6.50
C GLY A 491 2.06 14.60 6.78
N PRO A 492 2.47 15.69 6.10
CA PRO A 492 1.91 17.01 6.32
C PRO A 492 0.42 17.12 5.99
N ALA A 493 -0.08 16.33 5.02
CA ALA A 493 -1.49 16.31 4.65
C ALA A 493 -2.28 15.17 5.32
N ASN A 494 -1.78 14.60 6.42
CA ASN A 494 -2.52 13.58 7.15
C ASN A 494 -3.80 14.16 7.75
N ASN A 495 -4.93 13.57 7.38
CA ASN A 495 -6.18 13.69 8.10
C ASN A 495 -6.13 12.83 9.37
N TYR A 496 -6.32 13.48 10.53
CA TYR A 496 -6.35 12.81 11.83
C TYR A 496 -7.72 12.24 12.18
N VAL A 497 -8.79 12.64 11.47
CA VAL A 497 -10.11 12.02 11.61
C VAL A 497 -10.08 10.65 10.92
N LEU A 498 -10.57 9.64 11.63
CA LEU A 498 -10.68 8.28 11.12
C LEU A 498 -12.11 7.99 10.64
N ASN A 499 -12.24 7.13 9.64
CA ASN A 499 -13.50 6.85 8.94
C ASN A 499 -14.21 8.15 8.45
N PRO A 500 -13.52 9.07 7.75
CA PRO A 500 -14.02 10.42 7.45
C PRO A 500 -15.21 10.45 6.47
N ASN A 501 -15.39 9.36 5.71
CA ASN A 501 -16.51 9.18 4.77
C ASN A 501 -17.51 8.11 5.24
N PHE A 502 -17.39 7.63 6.48
CA PHE A 502 -18.36 6.69 7.07
C PHE A 502 -18.55 5.39 6.26
N GLN A 503 -17.44 4.93 5.67
CA GLN A 503 -17.37 3.77 4.76
C GLN A 503 -17.05 2.46 5.49
N ALA A 504 -16.37 2.52 6.63
CA ALA A 504 -15.84 1.34 7.31
C ALA A 504 -16.93 0.31 7.63
N ASP A 505 -18.13 0.75 8.00
CA ASP A 505 -19.25 -0.14 8.34
C ASP A 505 -19.80 -0.93 7.14
N ARG A 506 -19.61 -0.40 5.92
CA ARG A 506 -19.98 -1.01 4.61
C ARG A 506 -21.47 -1.23 4.37
N VAL A 507 -22.26 -1.17 5.42
CA VAL A 507 -23.71 -1.27 5.46
C VAL A 507 -24.27 -0.09 6.25
N ILE A 508 -25.58 0.10 6.15
CA ILE A 508 -26.28 1.10 6.96
C ILE A 508 -26.35 0.59 8.40
N VAL A 509 -25.77 1.35 9.32
CA VAL A 509 -25.70 1.07 10.75
C VAL A 509 -26.17 2.28 11.56
N PRO A 510 -26.73 2.07 12.76
CA PRO A 510 -27.09 3.16 13.67
C PRO A 510 -25.91 3.65 14.54
N GLN A 511 -24.79 2.91 14.54
CA GLN A 511 -23.56 3.27 15.24
C GLN A 511 -22.42 3.11 14.26
N VAL A 512 -21.83 4.24 13.87
CA VAL A 512 -20.82 4.29 12.82
C VAL A 512 -19.45 3.97 13.42
N GLN A 513 -18.66 3.12 12.76
CA GLN A 513 -17.39 2.64 13.29
C GLN A 513 -16.45 3.81 13.60
N GLY A 514 -15.83 3.76 14.78
CA GLY A 514 -14.92 4.81 15.27
C GLY A 514 -15.59 6.08 15.78
N TRP A 515 -16.92 6.10 15.90
CA TRP A 515 -17.68 7.24 16.42
C TRP A 515 -18.60 6.82 17.57
N THR A 516 -18.66 7.64 18.61
CA THR A 516 -19.50 7.42 19.79
C THR A 516 -20.73 8.31 19.74
N ASN A 517 -21.90 7.69 19.64
CA ASN A 517 -23.19 8.38 19.68
C ASN A 517 -23.42 9.02 21.07
N PHE A 518 -24.07 10.18 21.09
CA PHE A 518 -24.57 10.79 22.32
C PHE A 518 -25.93 11.43 22.09
N ARG A 519 -26.73 11.47 23.15
CA ARG A 519 -28.07 12.03 23.16
C ARG A 519 -28.20 13.01 24.31
N GLU A 520 -28.74 14.19 24.02
CA GLU A 520 -29.12 15.20 24.99
C GLU A 520 -30.64 15.21 25.18
N SER A 521 -31.41 15.13 24.10
CA SER A 521 -32.88 15.04 24.10
C SER A 521 -33.44 14.38 22.82
N GLY A 522 -34.75 14.11 22.74
CA GLY A 522 -35.40 13.52 21.56
C GLY A 522 -35.42 11.97 21.55
N PRO A 523 -35.55 11.28 20.41
CA PRO A 523 -35.59 9.81 20.38
C PRO A 523 -34.24 9.17 20.73
N SER A 524 -34.25 7.86 21.04
CA SER A 524 -33.03 7.09 21.33
C SER A 524 -32.19 6.77 20.09
N SER A 525 -32.81 6.79 18.91
CA SER A 525 -32.14 6.59 17.62
C SER A 525 -32.22 7.87 16.80
N MET A 526 -31.06 8.49 16.54
CA MET A 526 -30.94 9.69 15.71
C MET A 526 -29.69 9.68 14.83
N VAL A 527 -28.84 8.66 14.93
CA VAL A 527 -27.59 8.55 14.17
C VAL A 527 -27.68 7.36 13.26
N THR A 528 -27.25 7.52 12.01
CA THR A 528 -27.02 6.42 11.07
C THR A 528 -26.09 6.88 9.96
N ASN A 529 -25.42 5.99 9.23
CA ASN A 529 -24.92 6.34 7.90
C ASN A 529 -25.99 6.06 6.82
N VAL A 530 -25.98 6.82 5.73
CA VAL A 530 -26.95 6.70 4.63
C VAL A 530 -26.25 6.64 3.28
N ASN A 531 -26.91 6.06 2.28
CA ASN A 531 -26.38 6.06 0.91
C ASN A 531 -26.38 7.48 0.31
N GLY A 532 -25.37 7.77 -0.51
CA GLY A 532 -25.29 9.00 -1.32
C GLY A 532 -24.62 10.17 -0.59
N GLY A 533 -23.31 10.03 -0.37
CA GLY A 533 -22.50 11.10 0.21
C GLY A 533 -22.08 12.17 -0.80
N ALA A 534 -21.21 13.07 -0.35
CA ALA A 534 -20.64 14.11 -1.19
C ALA A 534 -19.67 13.51 -2.21
N ASN A 535 -19.52 14.16 -3.36
CA ASN A 535 -18.57 13.77 -4.41
C ASN A 535 -18.69 12.29 -4.88
N GLY A 536 -19.88 11.70 -4.74
CA GLY A 536 -20.14 10.31 -5.13
C GLY A 536 -19.60 9.26 -4.17
N SER A 537 -19.19 9.63 -2.96
CA SER A 537 -18.92 8.65 -1.91
C SER A 537 -20.19 7.82 -1.63
N ARG A 538 -19.99 6.55 -1.30
CA ARG A 538 -21.11 5.63 -1.08
C ARG A 538 -21.98 6.02 0.12
N PHE A 539 -21.36 6.45 1.22
CA PHE A 539 -22.03 6.73 2.48
C PHE A 539 -21.76 8.15 2.98
N ALA A 540 -22.68 8.65 3.79
CA ALA A 540 -22.51 9.84 4.62
C ALA A 540 -23.12 9.62 5.99
N LEU A 541 -22.66 10.34 7.00
CA LEU A 541 -23.30 10.37 8.32
C LEU A 541 -24.59 11.17 8.26
N GLN A 542 -25.65 10.66 8.87
CA GLN A 542 -26.89 11.35 9.17
C GLN A 542 -27.09 11.45 10.68
N ILE A 543 -27.36 12.67 11.15
CA ILE A 543 -27.89 12.92 12.49
C ILE A 543 -29.28 13.54 12.29
N GLY A 544 -30.36 12.87 12.72
CA GLY A 544 -31.71 13.34 12.45
C GLY A 544 -32.85 12.56 13.10
N ALA A 545 -33.97 13.24 13.28
CA ALA A 545 -35.24 12.68 13.72
C ALA A 545 -36.44 13.50 13.21
N ALA A 546 -37.63 12.90 13.18
CA ALA A 546 -38.88 13.57 12.80
C ALA A 546 -39.41 14.53 13.87
N GLU A 547 -39.08 14.26 15.13
CA GLU A 547 -39.40 15.09 16.29
C GLU A 547 -38.21 15.99 16.66
N ALA A 548 -38.43 16.95 17.55
CA ALA A 548 -37.35 17.78 18.08
C ALA A 548 -36.33 16.93 18.87
N TYR A 549 -35.04 17.13 18.61
CA TYR A 549 -33.97 16.39 19.25
C TYR A 549 -32.73 17.24 19.50
N ALA A 550 -31.80 16.70 20.28
CA ALA A 550 -30.45 17.22 20.40
C ALA A 550 -29.48 16.07 20.68
N GLY A 551 -28.40 15.99 19.91
CA GLY A 551 -27.39 14.95 20.03
C GLY A 551 -26.50 14.85 18.80
N GLY A 552 -25.75 13.75 18.70
CA GLY A 552 -24.89 13.50 17.56
C GLY A 552 -23.82 12.44 17.84
N VAL A 553 -22.63 12.65 17.28
CA VAL A 553 -21.49 11.73 17.40
C VAL A 553 -20.22 12.47 17.81
N ARG A 554 -19.28 11.75 18.43
CA ARG A 554 -17.94 12.26 18.73
C ARG A 554 -16.87 11.21 18.46
N GLN A 555 -15.69 11.64 18.06
CA GLN A 555 -14.49 10.82 17.91
C GLN A 555 -13.35 11.46 18.71
N GLN A 556 -12.61 10.64 19.45
CA GLN A 556 -11.39 11.04 20.15
C GLN A 556 -10.18 10.60 19.33
N ILE A 557 -9.26 11.53 19.09
CA ILE A 557 -8.09 11.33 18.24
C ILE A 557 -6.84 11.89 18.93
N THR A 558 -5.72 11.18 18.82
CA THR A 558 -4.44 11.67 19.31
C THR A 558 -3.79 12.52 18.23
N VAL A 559 -3.46 13.76 18.58
CA VAL A 559 -2.84 14.73 17.66
C VAL A 559 -1.53 15.27 18.27
N PRO A 560 -0.51 15.57 17.46
CA PRO A 560 0.62 16.37 17.92
C PRO A 560 0.19 17.83 18.15
N ALA A 561 0.98 18.58 18.91
CA ALA A 561 0.74 20.01 19.06
C ALA A 561 0.83 20.71 17.69
N GLY A 562 -0.01 21.69 17.40
CA GLY A 562 0.06 22.44 16.15
C GLY A 562 -1.19 23.24 15.86
N THR A 563 -1.21 23.85 14.68
CA THR A 563 -2.40 24.53 14.16
C THR A 563 -3.06 23.68 13.09
N TYR A 564 -4.37 23.53 13.18
CA TYR A 564 -5.15 22.63 12.34
C TYR A 564 -6.21 23.37 11.52
N GLY A 565 -6.54 22.79 10.37
CA GLY A 565 -7.72 23.13 9.58
C GLY A 565 -8.74 21.99 9.65
N LEU A 566 -9.99 22.35 9.90
CA LEU A 566 -11.15 21.47 9.82
C LEU A 566 -11.87 21.73 8.49
N SER A 567 -12.25 20.68 7.76
CA SER A 567 -13.12 20.77 6.59
C SER A 567 -14.13 19.63 6.52
N LEU A 568 -15.28 19.85 5.90
CA LEU A 568 -16.27 18.82 5.58
C LEU A 568 -17.21 19.25 4.45
N PHE A 569 -17.96 18.31 3.90
CA PHE A 569 -19.19 18.59 3.18
C PHE A 569 -20.39 18.37 4.10
N ALA A 570 -21.34 19.29 4.07
CA ALA A 570 -22.57 19.16 4.84
C ALA A 570 -23.79 19.67 4.08
N LYS A 571 -24.96 19.13 4.45
CA LYS A 571 -26.28 19.64 4.09
C LYS A 571 -27.28 19.35 5.19
N THR A 572 -28.40 20.06 5.18
CA THR A 572 -29.43 19.98 6.22
C THR A 572 -30.82 19.92 5.60
N ALA A 573 -31.77 19.30 6.30
CA ALA A 573 -33.19 19.42 6.00
C ALA A 573 -33.99 19.62 7.29
N GLY A 574 -35.22 20.13 7.15
CA GLY A 574 -36.12 20.42 8.27
C GLY A 574 -35.85 21.78 8.91
N SER A 575 -36.06 21.87 10.23
CA SER A 575 -36.03 23.13 10.99
C SER A 575 -34.84 23.24 11.96
N LEU A 576 -33.77 22.47 11.76
CA LEU A 576 -32.57 22.52 12.60
C LEU A 576 -31.99 23.93 12.68
N SER A 577 -31.92 24.50 13.88
CA SER A 577 -31.30 25.81 14.11
C SER A 577 -29.89 25.72 14.72
N ALA A 578 -29.41 24.51 15.02
CA ALA A 578 -28.10 24.29 15.64
C ALA A 578 -27.40 23.02 15.09
N ALA A 579 -26.91 23.09 13.85
CA ALA A 579 -26.03 22.10 13.24
C ALA A 579 -24.57 22.58 13.29
N GLN A 580 -23.67 21.80 13.89
CA GLN A 580 -22.32 22.25 14.24
C GLN A 580 -21.30 21.11 14.23
N VAL A 581 -20.04 21.44 13.93
CA VAL A 581 -18.88 20.59 14.19
C VAL A 581 -17.93 21.32 15.14
N THR A 582 -17.55 20.67 16.23
CA THR A 582 -16.68 21.26 17.26
C THR A 582 -15.42 20.42 17.43
N VAL A 583 -14.26 21.07 17.46
CA VAL A 583 -12.99 20.45 17.83
C VAL A 583 -12.62 20.95 19.22
N THR A 584 -12.46 20.03 20.17
CA THR A 584 -12.07 20.30 21.54
C THR A 584 -10.63 19.84 21.76
N ASP A 585 -9.79 20.78 22.16
CA ASP A 585 -8.39 20.60 22.57
C ASP A 585 -8.27 19.63 23.76
N PRO A 586 -7.12 18.95 23.95
CA PRO A 586 -6.88 18.15 25.16
C PRO A 586 -7.08 18.91 26.47
N GLY A 587 -6.82 20.21 26.50
CA GLY A 587 -7.08 21.10 27.64
C GLY A 587 -8.52 21.62 27.77
N GLY A 588 -9.44 21.17 26.90
CA GLY A 588 -10.88 21.47 26.96
C GLY A 588 -11.34 22.70 26.16
N THR A 589 -10.41 23.50 25.63
CA THR A 589 -10.77 24.65 24.77
C THR A 589 -11.39 24.17 23.47
N SER A 590 -12.50 24.77 23.04
CA SER A 590 -13.24 24.33 21.86
C SER A 590 -13.30 25.37 20.75
N ARG A 591 -13.25 24.92 19.50
CA ARG A 591 -13.48 25.72 18.29
C ARG A 591 -14.64 25.10 17.50
N THR A 592 -15.62 25.92 17.13
CA THR A 592 -16.87 25.45 16.52
C THR A 592 -17.07 26.03 15.12
N LEU A 593 -17.33 25.13 14.18
CA LEU A 593 -17.79 25.42 12.84
C LEU A 593 -19.30 25.23 12.78
N ASN A 594 -20.04 26.33 12.63
CA ASN A 594 -21.49 26.28 12.40
C ASN A 594 -21.78 25.80 10.97
N VAL A 595 -22.85 25.02 10.80
CA VAL A 595 -23.34 24.52 9.52
C VAL A 595 -24.66 25.23 9.19
N PRO A 596 -24.65 26.28 8.34
CA PRO A 596 -25.87 26.94 7.90
C PRO A 596 -26.76 26.00 7.09
N ALA A 597 -28.07 26.29 7.10
CA ALA A 597 -29.04 25.51 6.35
C ALA A 597 -28.71 25.49 4.85
N SER A 598 -28.68 24.30 4.26
CA SER A 598 -28.45 24.11 2.82
C SER A 598 -29.07 22.79 2.36
N SER A 599 -29.80 22.80 1.25
CA SER A 599 -30.39 21.60 0.65
C SER A 599 -29.39 20.77 -0.18
N GLY A 600 -28.28 21.38 -0.61
CA GLY A 600 -27.22 20.73 -1.39
C GLY A 600 -25.95 20.52 -0.57
N TRP A 601 -25.16 19.51 -0.94
CA TRP A 601 -23.84 19.29 -0.37
C TRP A 601 -22.98 20.53 -0.55
N THR A 602 -22.56 21.13 0.57
CA THR A 602 -21.73 22.34 0.53
C THR A 602 -20.50 22.16 1.39
N ARG A 603 -19.33 22.55 0.85
CA ARG A 603 -18.08 22.53 1.60
C ARG A 603 -18.10 23.58 2.73
N ARG A 604 -17.56 23.20 3.88
CA ARG A 604 -17.47 24.02 5.10
C ARG A 604 -16.08 23.85 5.69
N GLU A 605 -15.52 24.94 6.20
CA GLU A 605 -14.15 24.94 6.73
C GLU A 605 -13.98 25.86 7.92
N LEU A 606 -13.05 25.50 8.80
CA LEU A 606 -12.56 26.31 9.91
C LEU A 606 -11.05 26.13 10.01
N ALA A 607 -10.29 27.19 9.72
CA ALA A 607 -8.84 27.20 9.82
C ALA A 607 -8.37 27.71 11.19
N GLY A 608 -7.07 27.54 11.48
CA GLY A 608 -6.44 28.20 12.62
C GLY A 608 -6.84 27.62 13.97
N ILE A 609 -7.11 26.31 14.05
CA ILE A 609 -7.48 25.63 15.29
C ILE A 609 -6.20 25.23 16.03
N PRO A 610 -5.79 25.92 17.11
CA PRO A 610 -4.65 25.50 17.91
C PRO A 610 -5.03 24.24 18.70
N LEU A 611 -4.20 23.20 18.63
CA LEU A 611 -4.32 22.01 19.45
C LEU A 611 -2.99 21.75 20.17
N SER A 612 -3.09 21.39 21.44
CA SER A 612 -2.02 20.82 22.26
C SER A 612 -1.78 19.37 21.85
N ALA A 613 -0.59 18.85 22.11
CA ALA A 613 -0.34 17.43 21.92
C ALA A 613 -1.21 16.61 22.89
N GLY A 614 -1.86 15.57 22.40
CA GLY A 614 -2.72 14.69 23.21
C GLY A 614 -4.04 14.36 22.54
N THR A 615 -5.04 13.99 23.34
CA THR A 615 -6.36 13.56 22.87
C THR A 615 -7.28 14.75 22.58
N ALA A 616 -7.47 15.08 21.31
CA ALA A 616 -8.51 16.00 20.88
C ALA A 616 -9.84 15.27 20.65
N THR A 617 -10.97 15.98 20.78
CA THR A 617 -12.31 15.43 20.50
C THR A 617 -12.97 16.19 19.36
N VAL A 618 -13.37 15.49 18.30
CA VAL A 618 -14.18 16.04 17.21
C VAL A 618 -15.63 15.63 17.43
N THR A 619 -16.54 16.61 17.54
CA THR A 619 -17.96 16.39 17.81
C THR A 619 -18.81 16.93 16.66
N ILE A 620 -19.68 16.10 16.10
CA ILE A 620 -20.69 16.51 15.12
C ILE A 620 -22.04 16.49 15.85
N ARG A 621 -22.72 17.64 15.89
CA ARG A 621 -23.95 17.83 16.68
C ARG A 621 -25.04 18.48 15.85
N ALA A 622 -26.27 18.01 16.03
CA ALA A 622 -27.47 18.65 15.51
C ALA A 622 -28.51 18.78 16.63
N ALA A 623 -29.20 19.93 16.67
CA ALA A 623 -30.20 20.22 17.69
C ALA A 623 -31.22 21.28 17.25
N SER A 624 -32.17 21.55 18.17
CA SER A 624 -33.09 22.71 18.13
C SER A 624 -34.02 22.71 16.93
N GLY A 625 -34.60 21.54 16.60
CA GLY A 625 -35.57 21.38 15.53
C GLY A 625 -35.75 19.91 15.14
N ASN A 626 -36.53 19.67 14.08
CA ASN A 626 -36.63 18.36 13.43
C ASN A 626 -35.86 18.34 12.10
N GLY A 627 -35.76 17.16 11.49
CA GLY A 627 -35.02 16.94 10.25
C GLY A 627 -33.64 16.37 10.50
N HIS A 628 -32.70 16.60 9.58
CA HIS A 628 -31.39 15.95 9.62
C HIS A 628 -30.24 16.86 9.17
N LEU A 629 -29.08 16.62 9.78
CA LEU A 629 -27.76 17.04 9.32
C LEU A 629 -27.09 15.85 8.65
N LEU A 630 -26.63 16.04 7.42
CA LEU A 630 -25.78 15.09 6.70
C LEU A 630 -24.36 15.63 6.62
N VAL A 631 -23.37 14.79 6.91
CA VAL A 631 -21.93 15.12 6.91
C VAL A 631 -21.16 14.05 6.15
N ASP A 632 -20.18 14.47 5.35
CA ASP A 632 -19.24 13.61 4.65
C ASP A 632 -17.89 14.32 4.47
N ASP A 633 -16.85 13.55 4.17
CA ASP A 633 -15.49 14.02 3.84
C ASP A 633 -14.90 14.93 4.91
N LEU A 634 -15.06 14.50 6.17
CA LEU A 634 -14.58 15.24 7.33
C LEU A 634 -13.05 15.13 7.42
N ALA A 635 -12.36 16.26 7.50
CA ALA A 635 -10.92 16.31 7.65
C ALA A 635 -10.49 17.24 8.77
N LEU A 636 -9.53 16.79 9.58
CA LEU A 636 -8.76 17.62 10.50
C LEU A 636 -7.28 17.44 10.16
N VAL A 637 -6.69 18.43 9.49
CA VAL A 637 -5.34 18.37 8.95
C VAL A 637 -4.46 19.41 9.63
N ARG A 638 -3.23 19.02 10.00
CA ARG A 638 -2.26 19.93 10.61
C ARG A 638 -1.69 20.86 9.55
N THR A 639 -1.95 22.15 9.69
CA THR A 639 -1.50 23.21 8.76
C THR A 639 -0.14 23.81 9.14
N SER A 640 0.25 23.72 10.41
CA SER A 640 1.61 24.05 10.86
C SER A 640 2.07 23.12 11.98
N GLY A 641 3.37 22.79 11.93
CA GLY A 641 4.07 21.97 12.93
C GLY A 641 4.05 22.56 14.33
N ASP A 642 3.76 23.85 14.42
CA ASP A 642 3.89 24.56 15.66
C ASP A 642 2.63 25.36 15.92
N THR A 643 2.14 25.24 17.16
CA THR A 643 1.24 26.24 17.72
C THR A 643 2.10 27.48 17.92
N PRO A 644 1.78 28.64 17.30
CA PRO A 644 2.51 29.86 17.56
C PRO A 644 2.56 30.08 19.08
N PRO A 645 3.74 30.37 19.65
CA PRO A 645 3.81 30.63 21.08
C PRO A 645 2.89 31.81 21.42
N THR A 646 2.08 31.69 22.47
CA THR A 646 1.35 32.84 23.01
C THR A 646 2.35 33.81 23.63
N GLY A 647 2.69 34.87 22.90
CA GLY A 647 3.84 35.73 23.18
C GLY A 647 3.74 37.12 22.55
N GLN A 648 4.83 37.89 22.56
CA GLN A 648 4.88 39.18 21.87
C GLN A 648 5.14 39.00 20.37
N ARG A 649 4.34 39.68 19.55
CA ARG A 649 4.50 39.74 18.10
C ARG A 649 5.43 40.87 17.68
N TYR A 650 6.26 40.59 16.69
CA TYR A 650 7.16 41.52 16.02
C TYR A 650 6.93 41.39 14.50
N GLU A 651 6.18 42.32 13.94
CA GLU A 651 5.88 42.40 12.50
C GLU A 651 7.16 42.75 11.71
N ALA A 652 7.42 42.07 10.59
CA ALA A 652 8.66 42.22 9.83
C ALA A 652 8.77 43.58 9.13
N GLU A 653 7.64 44.24 8.90
CA GLU A 653 7.52 45.53 8.25
C GLU A 653 7.59 46.73 9.20
N THR A 654 7.59 46.50 10.51
CA THR A 654 7.53 47.58 11.51
C THR A 654 8.86 47.70 12.26
N THR A 655 9.36 48.93 12.42
CA THR A 655 10.56 49.19 13.25
C THR A 655 10.32 48.72 14.69
N PRO A 656 11.28 48.04 15.35
CA PRO A 656 12.71 47.96 15.01
C PRO A 656 13.12 46.75 14.15
N ALA A 657 12.21 46.07 13.46
CA ALA A 657 12.58 45.07 12.47
C ALA A 657 13.29 45.72 11.25
N VAL A 658 14.20 44.99 10.64
CA VAL A 658 14.97 45.39 9.45
C VAL A 658 14.90 44.29 8.41
N CYS A 659 14.34 44.61 7.25
CA CYS A 659 14.30 43.74 6.08
C CYS A 659 15.34 44.21 5.05
N GLN A 660 16.31 43.36 4.71
CA GLN A 660 17.21 43.62 3.59
C GLN A 660 16.58 43.13 2.28
N GLY A 661 15.67 43.93 1.77
CA GLY A 661 14.85 43.65 0.59
C GLY A 661 13.79 44.73 0.45
N THR A 662 12.56 44.33 0.14
CA THR A 662 11.40 45.24 0.15
C THR A 662 10.38 44.82 1.20
N ILE A 663 9.60 45.78 1.67
CA ILE A 663 8.35 45.50 2.37
C ILE A 663 7.25 45.53 1.32
N ASP A 664 6.61 44.38 1.12
CA ASP A 664 5.57 44.19 0.12
C ASP A 664 4.22 43.92 0.79
N SER A 665 3.14 44.09 0.04
CA SER A 665 1.76 43.83 0.48
C SER A 665 0.90 43.19 -0.63
N ASP A 666 1.54 42.56 -1.61
CA ASP A 666 0.92 42.06 -2.85
C ASP A 666 0.40 40.61 -2.76
N ARG A 667 0.55 39.95 -1.61
CA ARG A 667 0.07 38.58 -1.34
C ARG A 667 -1.04 38.62 -0.30
N ALA A 668 -2.17 37.96 -0.53
CA ALA A 668 -3.17 37.85 0.51
C ALA A 668 -2.65 37.00 1.71
N GLY A 669 -3.10 37.31 2.93
CA GLY A 669 -2.95 36.45 4.11
C GLY A 669 -1.84 36.81 5.11
N PHE A 670 -1.01 37.84 4.85
CA PHE A 670 -0.04 38.38 5.84
C PHE A 670 -0.76 39.12 6.99
N SER A 671 -0.05 39.43 8.08
CA SER A 671 -0.57 40.30 9.16
C SER A 671 0.01 41.70 9.12
N GLY A 672 -0.60 42.63 9.87
CA GLY A 672 -0.14 44.01 9.87
C GLY A 672 -0.35 44.70 8.52
N SER A 673 0.65 45.42 8.04
CA SER A 673 0.59 46.28 6.85
C SER A 673 1.39 45.77 5.66
N GLY A 674 2.21 44.74 5.86
CA GLY A 674 3.01 44.13 4.80
C GLY A 674 3.82 42.94 5.33
N PHE A 675 4.82 42.52 4.56
CA PHE A 675 5.77 41.47 4.95
C PHE A 675 7.15 41.74 4.35
N CYS A 676 8.19 41.14 4.92
CA CYS A 676 9.54 41.22 4.37
C CYS A 676 9.73 40.28 3.18
N ASN A 677 9.93 40.86 2.00
CA ASN A 677 10.42 40.16 0.80
C ASN A 677 11.93 40.35 0.72
N GLY A 678 12.68 39.40 1.29
CA GLY A 678 14.14 39.48 1.38
C GLY A 678 14.82 39.40 0.00
N THR A 679 15.95 40.10 -0.15
CA THR A 679 16.77 40.02 -1.36
C THR A 679 17.20 38.57 -1.63
N ALA A 680 17.05 38.10 -2.87
CA ALA A 680 17.49 36.77 -3.30
C ALA A 680 19.02 36.67 -3.44
N ALA A 681 19.72 36.63 -2.31
CA ALA A 681 21.17 36.53 -2.27
C ALA A 681 21.64 35.88 -0.96
N VAL A 682 22.77 35.16 -1.02
CA VAL A 682 23.50 34.75 0.19
C VAL A 682 23.96 36.00 0.93
N GLY A 683 23.71 36.06 2.24
CA GLY A 683 24.07 37.21 3.07
C GLY A 683 23.04 38.34 3.11
N ALA A 684 21.87 38.19 2.45
CA ALA A 684 20.70 39.01 2.77
C ALA A 684 20.22 38.72 4.21
N TYR A 685 19.29 39.50 4.78
CA TYR A 685 18.70 39.15 6.08
C TYR A 685 17.34 39.78 6.35
N ALA A 686 16.60 39.15 7.28
CA ALA A 686 15.55 39.78 8.07
C ALA A 686 15.96 39.74 9.54
N GLN A 687 15.99 40.89 10.21
CA GLN A 687 16.41 41.01 11.61
C GLN A 687 15.32 41.65 12.46
N PHE A 688 15.07 41.07 13.62
CA PHE A 688 14.10 41.54 14.61
C PHE A 688 14.84 41.93 15.89
N THR A 689 14.44 43.03 16.51
CA THR A 689 14.86 43.37 17.87
C THR A 689 13.72 43.03 18.83
N VAL A 690 13.95 42.08 19.72
CA VAL A 690 12.93 41.51 20.61
C VAL A 690 13.32 41.71 22.08
N ASN A 691 12.34 41.84 22.97
CA ASN A 691 12.58 41.94 24.41
C ASN A 691 12.16 40.65 25.13
N ALA A 692 13.00 40.17 26.04
CA ALA A 692 12.69 39.08 26.97
C ALA A 692 12.71 39.59 28.41
N SER A 693 11.73 39.19 29.23
CA SER A 693 11.62 39.64 30.64
C SER A 693 12.66 39.00 31.56
N ALA A 694 13.20 37.85 31.18
CA ALA A 694 14.29 37.15 31.86
C ALA A 694 15.24 36.53 30.82
N ALA A 695 16.43 36.13 31.27
CA ALA A 695 17.31 35.31 30.43
C ALA A 695 16.81 33.86 30.43
N GLY A 696 16.94 33.15 29.32
CA GLY A 696 16.51 31.76 29.20
C GLY A 696 16.23 31.34 27.76
N THR A 697 15.73 30.12 27.59
CA THR A 697 15.33 29.62 26.25
C THR A 697 13.91 30.08 25.96
N ALA A 698 13.72 30.79 24.84
CA ALA A 698 12.41 31.18 24.34
C ALA A 698 12.05 30.40 23.08
N THR A 699 10.76 30.10 22.96
CA THR A 699 10.16 29.55 21.74
C THR A 699 9.78 30.71 20.83
N VAL A 700 10.22 30.69 19.57
CA VAL A 700 9.97 31.74 18.57
C VAL A 700 9.28 31.14 17.36
N GLY A 701 8.07 31.60 17.06
CA GLY A 701 7.33 31.26 15.85
C GLY A 701 7.63 32.24 14.72
N ILE A 702 8.22 31.77 13.64
CA ILE A 702 8.53 32.53 12.42
C ILE A 702 7.43 32.25 11.40
N ARG A 703 6.58 33.25 11.08
CA ARG A 703 5.56 33.09 10.04
C ARG A 703 6.12 33.46 8.68
N PHE A 704 5.95 32.59 7.70
CA PHE A 704 6.52 32.73 6.37
C PHE A 704 5.64 32.15 5.27
N ALA A 705 5.89 32.58 4.03
CA ALA A 705 5.35 31.96 2.81
C ALA A 705 6.50 31.65 1.83
N ASN A 706 6.54 30.42 1.33
CA ASN A 706 7.46 29.96 0.29
C ASN A 706 6.66 29.34 -0.85
N GLY A 707 6.36 30.12 -1.89
CA GLY A 707 5.60 29.69 -3.06
C GLY A 707 6.46 29.30 -4.26
N ALA A 708 7.72 28.90 -4.04
CA ALA A 708 8.63 28.55 -5.13
C ALA A 708 8.11 27.35 -5.94
N SER A 709 8.10 27.48 -7.27
CA SER A 709 7.59 26.45 -8.19
C SER A 709 8.40 25.16 -8.19
N SER A 710 9.66 25.21 -7.75
CA SER A 710 10.51 24.02 -7.58
C SER A 710 10.13 23.15 -6.39
N GLY A 711 9.31 23.65 -5.46
CA GLY A 711 8.98 22.96 -4.21
C GLY A 711 10.13 22.91 -3.20
N ALA A 712 11.29 23.49 -3.51
CA ALA A 712 12.47 23.42 -2.66
C ALA A 712 12.38 24.33 -1.42
N ALA A 713 13.00 23.87 -0.33
CA ALA A 713 13.18 24.67 0.88
C ALA A 713 14.11 25.88 0.63
N ARG A 714 13.87 26.97 1.37
CA ARG A 714 14.76 28.13 1.46
C ARG A 714 15.43 28.16 2.84
N PRO A 715 16.61 27.55 3.03
CA PRO A 715 17.24 27.50 4.35
C PRO A 715 17.87 28.83 4.77
N ALA A 716 17.83 29.12 6.08
CA ALA A 716 18.48 30.28 6.68
C ALA A 716 19.26 29.93 7.96
N SER A 717 20.44 30.50 8.14
CA SER A 717 21.11 30.55 9.44
C SER A 717 20.28 31.42 10.40
N LEU A 718 20.03 30.89 11.59
CA LEU A 718 19.38 31.59 12.68
C LEU A 718 20.46 32.17 13.59
N VAL A 719 20.56 33.49 13.62
CA VAL A 719 21.59 34.22 14.36
C VAL A 719 20.92 34.99 15.50
N VAL A 720 21.37 34.75 16.72
CA VAL A 720 20.84 35.39 17.93
C VAL A 720 21.96 36.12 18.63
N ASN A 721 21.79 37.43 18.83
CA ASN A 721 22.79 38.30 19.45
C ASN A 721 24.20 38.18 18.81
N GLY A 722 24.24 38.05 17.49
CA GLY A 722 25.48 37.92 16.70
C GLY A 722 26.05 36.50 16.58
N SER A 723 25.47 35.51 17.25
CA SER A 723 25.92 34.11 17.21
C SER A 723 24.94 33.23 16.44
N THR A 724 25.42 32.41 15.50
CA THR A 724 24.59 31.41 14.83
C THR A 724 24.21 30.31 15.81
N VAL A 725 22.91 30.12 16.05
CA VAL A 725 22.36 29.11 16.97
C VAL A 725 21.73 27.92 16.26
N GLY A 726 21.58 27.98 14.93
CA GLY A 726 21.06 26.87 14.13
C GLY A 726 20.84 27.22 12.67
N THR A 727 20.29 26.27 11.92
CA THR A 727 19.80 26.47 10.55
C THR A 727 18.33 26.09 10.48
N VAL A 728 17.51 26.96 9.89
CA VAL A 728 16.06 26.80 9.78
C VAL A 728 15.73 26.55 8.31
N PRO A 729 15.26 25.36 7.92
CA PRO A 729 14.82 25.10 6.56
C PRO A 729 13.40 25.66 6.36
N PHE A 730 13.17 26.63 5.48
CA PHE A 730 11.82 27.09 5.16
C PHE A 730 11.24 26.32 3.97
N GLU A 731 10.54 25.22 4.26
CA GLU A 731 9.91 24.33 3.26
C GLU A 731 8.92 25.05 2.36
N SER A 732 8.59 24.46 1.21
CA SER A 732 7.52 25.01 0.36
C SER A 732 6.17 25.02 1.09
N THR A 733 5.47 26.14 0.99
CA THR A 733 4.09 26.35 1.46
C THR A 733 3.06 26.14 0.35
N GLY A 734 3.50 25.77 -0.85
CA GLY A 734 2.65 25.56 -2.02
C GLY A 734 2.28 26.83 -2.79
N ALA A 735 2.10 27.97 -2.13
CA ALA A 735 1.82 29.26 -2.79
C ALA A 735 2.30 30.45 -1.95
N TRP A 736 2.62 31.58 -2.59
CA TRP A 736 3.02 32.82 -1.91
C TRP A 736 1.90 33.49 -1.09
N THR A 737 0.67 33.01 -1.23
CA THR A 737 -0.50 33.42 -0.41
C THR A 737 -0.79 32.44 0.73
N THR A 738 -0.01 31.36 0.86
CA THR A 738 -0.17 30.36 1.90
C THR A 738 0.90 30.59 2.96
N TRP A 739 0.47 31.05 4.13
CA TRP A 739 1.35 31.40 5.23
C TRP A 739 1.34 30.32 6.30
N VAL A 740 2.52 29.87 6.72
CA VAL A 740 2.69 28.90 7.80
C VAL A 740 3.66 29.43 8.85
N THR A 741 3.51 29.00 10.10
CA THR A 741 4.45 29.33 11.18
C THR A 741 5.37 28.14 11.44
N LYS A 742 6.68 28.42 11.48
CA LYS A 742 7.71 27.47 11.92
C LYS A 742 8.30 27.95 13.23
N THR A 743 8.35 27.08 14.22
CA THR A 743 8.86 27.40 15.54
C THR A 743 10.27 26.88 15.73
N VAL A 744 11.06 27.69 16.41
CA VAL A 744 12.43 27.40 16.82
C VAL A 744 12.58 27.75 18.30
N THR A 745 13.58 27.17 18.96
CA THR A 745 13.98 27.61 20.30
C THR A 745 15.28 28.39 20.19
N VAL A 746 15.35 29.53 20.90
CA VAL A 746 16.50 30.42 20.90
C VAL A 746 16.89 30.81 22.33
N PRO A 747 18.19 30.90 22.65
CA PRO A 747 18.64 31.47 23.91
C PRO A 747 18.52 33.01 23.86
N LEU A 748 17.80 33.61 24.81
CA LEU A 748 17.67 35.07 24.94
C LEU A 748 18.28 35.55 26.26
N ASN A 749 18.88 36.73 26.23
CA ASN A 749 19.28 37.49 27.41
C ASN A 749 18.06 38.21 28.00
N ALA A 750 18.11 38.55 29.29
CA ALA A 750 17.14 39.49 29.86
C ALA A 750 17.28 40.86 29.17
N GLY A 751 16.17 41.48 28.79
CA GLY A 751 16.13 42.74 28.05
C GLY A 751 16.14 42.55 26.53
N GLY A 752 16.80 43.47 25.82
CA GLY A 752 16.82 43.52 24.36
C GLY A 752 17.72 42.45 23.72
N ASN A 753 17.22 41.82 22.66
CA ASN A 753 17.88 40.78 21.89
C ASN A 753 17.70 41.02 20.40
N THR A 754 18.62 40.50 19.58
CA THR A 754 18.46 40.47 18.11
C THR A 754 18.27 39.03 17.65
N ILE A 755 17.30 38.81 16.77
CA ILE A 755 17.08 37.54 16.06
C ILE A 755 17.15 37.83 14.58
N ARG A 756 18.06 37.18 13.87
CA ARG A 756 18.29 37.38 12.45
C ARG A 756 18.20 36.07 11.67
N LEU A 757 17.51 36.13 10.54
CA LEU A 757 17.42 35.08 9.53
C LEU A 757 18.33 35.44 8.37
N GLU A 758 19.37 34.65 8.10
CA GLU A 758 20.32 34.86 7.01
C GLU A 758 20.25 33.67 6.02
N PRO A 759 19.75 33.85 4.78
CA PRO A 759 19.62 32.75 3.84
C PRO A 759 20.99 32.18 3.45
N THR A 760 21.08 30.85 3.40
CA THR A 760 22.33 30.14 3.09
C THR A 760 22.48 29.79 1.62
N THR A 761 21.52 30.20 0.78
CA THR A 761 21.50 29.93 -0.67
C THR A 761 21.15 31.18 -1.46
N ALA A 762 21.50 31.18 -2.75
CA ALA A 762 21.17 32.28 -3.67
C ALA A 762 19.65 32.46 -3.91
N ALA A 763 18.82 31.51 -3.47
CA ALA A 763 17.36 31.64 -3.57
C ALA A 763 16.76 32.66 -2.57
N GLY A 764 17.54 33.11 -1.57
CA GLY A 764 17.10 34.07 -0.56
C GLY A 764 16.18 33.46 0.51
N LEU A 765 15.59 34.35 1.33
CA LEU A 765 14.59 33.98 2.33
C LEU A 765 13.23 33.67 1.67
N PRO A 766 12.32 32.94 2.34
CA PRO A 766 10.89 33.07 2.04
C PRO A 766 10.39 34.50 2.31
N ASN A 767 9.14 34.79 1.97
CA ASN A 767 8.48 35.98 2.48
C ASN A 767 8.30 35.79 4.00
N VAL A 768 8.78 36.72 4.82
CA VAL A 768 8.69 36.65 6.28
C VAL A 768 7.68 37.68 6.75
N ASP A 769 6.64 37.22 7.45
CA ASP A 769 5.54 38.05 7.94
C ASP A 769 5.88 38.64 9.32
N TYR A 770 6.09 37.79 10.32
CA TYR A 770 6.40 38.21 11.69
C TYR A 770 7.13 37.15 12.49
N LEU A 771 7.62 37.55 13.67
CA LEU A 771 7.99 36.67 14.78
C LEU A 771 7.01 36.78 15.94
N ASP A 772 6.49 35.65 16.42
CA ASP A 772 5.85 35.54 17.74
C ASP A 772 6.88 34.97 18.73
N VAL A 773 7.20 35.70 19.80
CA VAL A 773 8.21 35.29 20.80
C VAL A 773 7.53 34.96 22.12
N GLY A 774 7.60 33.69 22.52
CA GLY A 774 7.09 33.21 23.81
C GLY A 774 7.93 33.64 25.00
N ALA A 775 7.41 33.39 26.21
CA ALA A 775 8.16 33.63 27.44
C ALA A 775 9.43 32.75 27.51
N THR A 776 10.50 33.29 28.11
CA THR A 776 11.72 32.54 28.38
C THR A 776 11.50 31.56 29.53
N ALA A 777 11.83 30.28 29.31
CA ALA A 777 11.97 29.29 30.36
C ALA A 777 13.38 29.38 30.96
N ALA A 778 13.46 29.33 32.29
CA ALA A 778 14.71 29.39 33.06
C ALA A 778 15.57 28.14 32.86
#